data_AF-A0ABD6ITS7-F1
#
_entry.id   AF-A0ABD6ITS7-F1
#
_cell.length_a   1.000
_cell.length_b   1.000
_cell.length_c   1.000
_cell.angle_alpha   90.00
_cell.angle_beta   90.00
_cell.angle_gamma   90.00
#
_symmetry.space_group_name_H-M   'P 1'
#
loop_
_entity.id
_entity.type
_entity.pdbx_description
1 polymer ?
#
loop_
_entity_poly.entity_id
_entity_poly.type
_entity_poly.pdbx_seq_one_letter_code
_entity_poly.pdbx_strand_id
1 'polypeptide(L)'
;MHDDRSLVEARLKRVLDERVRPAVYPESVPLEVAVWHAPGEPVPVAEGLAAEPEPVRVGARWGAPWGTSWFRVTGTVPDEWAGRTVEALLDLGFDENMPGFQCEGLVYRPDGTPVKGLNPRNQWVRVGAPVAGGEEVRLHVEAASNPVILDYHPFLPTRLGDKETAGSAPQYTLTRMDLAVFDETVWQLVIDLEVLGELMAELPEDSQRRYEILRAVDRALDALDLQDVNGTAARARERLTGVLSAPAVPSAHRVSAVGHAHIDSAWLWPLRETVRKVARTTANMTALLEDEPDFVFAMSQAQQWAWVKEHRPEVWARVRKAVADGRFVPAGGMWVESDTNMPGSEAMARQFVHGKRFFLDEFGIENDEAWLPDTFGFAAGLPQIIKAAGATRLLTQKISWSQTNTFPHHTFQWEGIDGTRVFTHFPPVDTYNCSMKGSEIAHAARNFKDKGVARHSLAPTGWGDGGGGTTREMVAKAARLRDLEGSARVVWETPRAFFDRAEAEYPEPPVWVGELYLELHRATLTSQAATKQGNRRSEHLLREAELWAATAAVRTGLPYPYEALDRIWKTVLLHQFHDILPGSSIAWVHREARATYGRVARELDEIIEGAQRALAGEGGTPLVFNAAPHARAGVPAGAAATPSTEGRTGLTPREGGGHVLDNGLLRVEIDGRGLVVSAYDIGADRETIAPGRTANLLQLHPDFPNMWDAWDVDEFYRNTVTDLTGADSVTPGEDGASVRIVRSFGSSRVTQVLSLAAGERRLVLDTEVDWHETEKFLKLAFPLDVHAERYASETQFGHFNRPTHTNTSWEAARFEACNHRFV
;
A
#
# COMPACT_ATOMS: atom_id res chain seq x y z
N MET A 1 7.67 -24.63 -46.95
CA MET A 1 7.44 -23.22 -46.58
C MET A 1 8.74 -22.73 -45.98
N HIS A 2 9.29 -21.60 -46.44
CA HIS A 2 10.46 -21.03 -45.78
C HIS A 2 10.00 -20.45 -44.44
N ASP A 3 10.72 -20.73 -43.35
CA ASP A 3 10.45 -20.10 -42.06
C ASP A 3 11.13 -18.72 -42.04
N ASP A 4 10.34 -17.68 -42.24
CA ASP A 4 10.71 -16.26 -42.26
C ASP A 4 10.10 -15.50 -41.07
N ARG A 5 9.63 -16.22 -40.04
CA ARG A 5 8.97 -15.64 -38.86
C ARG A 5 9.81 -14.56 -38.19
N SER A 6 11.06 -14.88 -37.86
CA SER A 6 11.97 -13.95 -37.18
C SER A 6 12.24 -12.67 -37.99
N LEU A 7 12.21 -12.76 -39.32
CA LEU A 7 12.38 -11.61 -40.21
C LEU A 7 11.16 -10.68 -40.14
N VAL A 8 9.96 -11.23 -40.20
CA VAL A 8 8.71 -10.45 -40.11
C VAL A 8 8.54 -9.85 -38.71
N GLU A 9 8.85 -10.60 -37.65
CA GLU A 9 8.81 -10.10 -36.27
C GLU A 9 9.78 -8.94 -36.04
N ALA A 10 11.02 -9.05 -36.54
CA ALA A 10 12.00 -7.97 -36.48
C ALA A 10 11.57 -6.76 -37.32
N ARG A 11 10.97 -6.99 -38.49
CA ARG A 11 10.41 -5.93 -39.35
C ARG A 11 9.26 -5.20 -38.64
N LEU A 12 8.32 -5.93 -38.02
CA LEU A 12 7.22 -5.37 -37.25
C LEU A 12 7.74 -4.44 -36.17
N LYS A 13 8.64 -4.94 -35.31
CA LYS A 13 9.20 -4.15 -34.22
C LYS A 13 9.83 -2.86 -34.74
N ARG A 14 10.70 -2.97 -35.74
CA ARG A 14 11.43 -1.82 -36.28
C ARG A 14 10.50 -0.79 -36.94
N VAL A 15 9.55 -1.24 -37.77
CA VAL A 15 8.62 -0.34 -38.46
C VAL A 15 7.68 0.34 -37.46
N LEU A 16 7.17 -0.42 -36.48
CA LEU A 16 6.30 0.13 -35.45
C LEU A 16 6.99 1.23 -34.64
N ASP A 17 8.21 0.98 -34.16
CA ASP A 17 8.94 1.89 -33.29
C ASP A 17 9.56 3.08 -34.06
N GLU A 18 10.16 2.84 -35.22
CA GLU A 18 10.92 3.87 -35.96
C GLU A 18 10.08 4.65 -37.00
N ARG A 19 8.88 4.17 -37.36
CA ARG A 19 8.06 4.79 -38.43
C ARG A 19 6.62 5.04 -38.03
N VAL A 20 5.91 4.04 -37.52
CA VAL A 20 4.46 4.18 -37.26
C VAL A 20 4.17 5.02 -36.01
N ARG A 21 4.83 4.74 -34.88
CA ARG A 21 4.62 5.49 -33.63
C ARG A 21 5.01 6.98 -33.75
N PRO A 22 6.15 7.35 -34.37
CA PRO A 22 6.48 8.76 -34.59
C PRO A 22 5.46 9.50 -35.47
N ALA A 23 4.79 8.80 -36.38
CA ALA A 23 3.81 9.38 -37.31
C ALA A 23 2.44 9.69 -36.67
N VAL A 24 2.21 9.34 -35.40
CA VAL A 24 0.96 9.66 -34.66
C VAL A 24 0.74 11.18 -34.59
N TYR A 25 1.82 11.95 -34.50
CA TYR A 25 1.77 13.42 -34.48
C TYR A 25 2.57 13.98 -35.68
N PRO A 26 1.97 14.04 -36.88
CA PRO A 26 2.69 14.40 -38.10
C PRO A 26 3.07 15.88 -38.16
N GLU A 27 2.31 16.74 -37.47
CA GLU A 27 2.48 18.19 -37.49
C GLU A 27 2.41 18.72 -36.06
N SER A 28 3.31 19.65 -35.71
CA SER A 28 3.33 20.31 -34.41
C SER A 28 3.91 21.72 -34.47
N VAL A 29 3.42 22.61 -33.61
CA VAL A 29 3.94 23.97 -33.40
C VAL A 29 4.25 24.19 -31.93
N PRO A 30 5.35 24.89 -31.58
CA PRO A 30 5.71 25.11 -30.18
C PRO A 30 4.72 26.05 -29.48
N LEU A 31 4.45 25.78 -28.21
CA LEU A 31 3.69 26.65 -27.32
C LEU A 31 4.64 27.62 -26.59
N GLU A 32 4.11 28.79 -26.23
CA GLU A 32 4.76 29.70 -25.30
C GLU A 32 4.59 29.20 -23.86
N VAL A 33 5.66 29.25 -23.08
CA VAL A 33 5.67 28.72 -21.70
C VAL A 33 6.25 29.75 -20.75
N ALA A 34 5.61 29.91 -19.61
CA ALA A 34 6.12 30.66 -18.47
C ALA A 34 6.00 29.80 -17.20
N VAL A 35 6.87 29.99 -16.23
CA VAL A 35 6.87 29.26 -14.97
C VAL A 35 6.94 30.20 -13.76
N TRP A 36 6.18 29.87 -12.73
CA TRP A 36 6.34 30.43 -11.39
C TRP A 36 6.65 29.31 -10.41
N HIS A 37 7.60 29.51 -9.51
CA HIS A 37 7.96 28.52 -8.48
C HIS A 37 7.32 28.91 -7.15
N ALA A 38 6.46 28.05 -6.61
CA ALA A 38 5.79 28.31 -5.35
C ALA A 38 6.80 28.27 -4.18
N PRO A 39 6.68 29.18 -3.20
CA PRO A 39 7.59 29.20 -2.06
C PRO A 39 7.27 28.08 -1.07
N GLY A 40 8.15 27.08 -0.99
CA GLY A 40 8.15 26.09 0.09
C GLY A 40 7.10 24.98 -0.06
N GLU A 41 5.83 25.26 0.23
CA GLU A 41 4.73 24.29 0.21
C GLU A 41 3.80 24.48 -1.00
N PRO A 42 2.99 23.47 -1.38
CA PRO A 42 1.95 23.64 -2.38
C PRO A 42 0.95 24.72 -1.95
N VAL A 43 0.52 25.55 -2.91
CA VAL A 43 -0.42 26.65 -2.69
C VAL A 43 -1.83 26.29 -3.16
N PRO A 44 -2.88 26.97 -2.67
CA PRO A 44 -4.23 26.83 -3.22
C PRO A 44 -4.26 27.11 -4.74
N VAL A 45 -5.14 26.43 -5.47
CA VAL A 45 -5.25 26.53 -6.94
C VAL A 45 -5.44 27.98 -7.40
N ALA A 46 -6.30 28.74 -6.71
CA ALA A 46 -6.54 30.15 -7.06
C ALA A 46 -5.29 31.02 -6.98
N GLU A 47 -4.40 30.76 -6.01
CA GLU A 47 -3.12 31.47 -5.88
C GLU A 47 -2.17 31.10 -7.03
N GLY A 48 -2.07 29.81 -7.35
CA GLY A 48 -1.24 29.33 -8.45
C GLY A 48 -1.68 29.84 -9.83
N LEU A 49 -2.99 29.97 -10.06
CA LEU A 49 -3.55 30.57 -11.28
C LEU A 49 -3.32 32.08 -11.37
N ALA A 50 -3.30 32.77 -10.23
CA ALA A 50 -3.09 34.21 -10.14
C ALA A 50 -1.60 34.60 -10.13
N ALA A 51 -0.70 33.65 -9.89
CA ALA A 51 0.73 33.90 -9.85
C ALA A 51 1.24 34.55 -11.14
N GLU A 52 2.29 35.37 -11.01
CA GLU A 52 2.96 36.01 -12.14
C GLU A 52 4.17 35.17 -12.56
N PRO A 53 4.09 34.39 -13.65
CA PRO A 53 5.18 33.53 -14.09
C PRO A 53 6.18 34.27 -14.98
N GLU A 54 7.42 33.80 -14.98
CA GLU A 54 8.48 34.30 -15.85
C GLU A 54 8.62 33.41 -17.11
N PRO A 55 8.92 33.97 -18.29
CA PRO A 55 9.07 33.18 -19.51
C PRO A 55 10.16 32.10 -19.39
N VAL A 56 9.88 30.89 -19.87
CA VAL A 56 10.81 29.76 -19.90
C VAL A 56 10.76 29.08 -21.27
N ARG A 57 11.80 28.31 -21.61
CA ARG A 57 11.88 27.57 -22.87
C ARG A 57 12.09 26.09 -22.60
N VAL A 58 11.66 25.26 -23.56
CA VAL A 58 12.09 23.85 -23.62
C VAL A 58 13.61 23.76 -23.54
N GLY A 59 14.11 22.82 -22.74
CA GLY A 59 15.52 22.67 -22.36
C GLY A 59 15.88 23.35 -21.03
N ALA A 60 15.00 24.17 -20.44
CA ALA A 60 15.25 24.76 -19.13
C ALA A 60 15.15 23.74 -18.00
N ARG A 61 16.08 23.85 -17.03
CA ARG A 61 16.03 23.07 -15.80
C ARG A 61 15.04 23.69 -14.80
N TRP A 62 14.27 22.86 -14.10
CA TRP A 62 13.29 23.31 -13.13
C TRP A 62 13.09 22.29 -11.99
N GLY A 63 12.35 22.72 -10.96
CA GLY A 63 11.84 21.83 -9.91
C GLY A 63 12.88 21.40 -8.88
N ALA A 64 12.98 22.15 -7.77
CA ALA A 64 13.68 21.67 -6.59
C ALA A 64 12.99 20.42 -6.02
N PRO A 65 13.70 19.46 -5.38
CA PRO A 65 13.07 18.29 -4.76
C PRO A 65 11.91 18.69 -3.87
N TRP A 66 10.77 18.00 -4.03
CA TRP A 66 9.55 18.22 -3.23
C TRP A 66 8.85 19.57 -3.44
N GLY A 67 9.33 20.37 -4.40
CA GLY A 67 8.80 21.68 -4.77
C GLY A 67 7.53 21.63 -5.61
N THR A 68 6.95 22.81 -5.82
CA THR A 68 5.77 23.01 -6.68
C THR A 68 6.05 24.15 -7.64
N SER A 69 5.72 23.97 -8.91
CA SER A 69 5.83 25.01 -9.94
C SER A 69 4.51 25.12 -10.70
N TRP A 70 4.12 26.33 -11.06
CA TRP A 70 2.97 26.59 -11.91
C TRP A 70 3.45 27.02 -13.29
N PHE A 71 3.16 26.21 -14.30
CA PHE A 71 3.43 26.58 -15.68
C PHE A 71 2.19 27.22 -16.30
N ARG A 72 2.38 28.28 -17.07
CA ARG A 72 1.37 28.83 -17.97
C ARG A 72 1.79 28.52 -19.39
N VAL A 73 0.93 27.83 -20.12
CA VAL A 73 1.17 27.36 -21.48
C VAL A 73 0.15 28.01 -22.41
N THR A 74 0.62 28.73 -23.42
CA THR A 74 -0.21 29.53 -24.33
C THR A 74 0.16 29.34 -25.80
N GLY A 75 -0.83 29.43 -26.68
CA GLY A 75 -0.63 29.49 -28.12
C GLY A 75 -1.95 29.46 -28.86
N THR A 76 -1.89 29.44 -30.19
CA THR A 76 -3.07 29.48 -31.06
C THR A 76 -3.06 28.27 -31.98
N VAL A 77 -4.20 27.60 -32.14
CA VAL A 77 -4.35 26.53 -33.12
C VAL A 77 -4.22 27.12 -34.53
N PRO A 78 -3.28 26.65 -35.38
CA PRO A 78 -3.16 27.09 -36.76
C PRO A 78 -4.45 26.93 -37.56
N ASP A 79 -4.81 27.93 -38.36
CA ASP A 79 -6.03 27.91 -39.20
C ASP A 79 -6.06 26.71 -40.17
N GLU A 80 -4.90 26.27 -40.64
CA GLU A 80 -4.75 25.13 -41.54
C GLU A 80 -5.11 23.77 -40.89
N TRP A 81 -5.23 23.72 -39.57
CA TRP A 81 -5.64 22.51 -38.84
C TRP A 81 -7.15 22.40 -38.63
N ALA A 82 -7.94 23.34 -39.14
CA ALA A 82 -9.40 23.28 -39.11
C ALA A 82 -9.92 21.91 -39.60
N GLY A 83 -10.84 21.32 -38.83
CA GLY A 83 -11.41 20.00 -39.10
C GLY A 83 -10.59 18.81 -38.58
N ARG A 84 -9.41 19.02 -37.99
CA ARG A 84 -8.55 17.96 -37.45
C ARG A 84 -8.69 17.81 -35.93
N THR A 85 -8.17 16.72 -35.38
CA THR A 85 -8.02 16.53 -33.93
C THR A 85 -6.69 17.12 -33.48
N VAL A 86 -6.71 17.98 -32.46
CA VAL A 86 -5.50 18.64 -31.94
C VAL A 86 -5.34 18.39 -30.45
N GLU A 87 -4.12 18.08 -30.03
CA GLU A 87 -3.72 17.84 -28.65
C GLU A 87 -2.53 18.73 -28.28
N ALA A 88 -2.50 19.23 -27.04
CA ALA A 88 -1.31 19.83 -26.46
C ALA A 88 -0.44 18.73 -25.84
N LEU A 89 0.82 18.62 -26.26
CA LEU A 89 1.79 17.66 -25.77
C LEU A 89 2.71 18.35 -24.77
N LEU A 90 2.58 17.97 -23.50
CA LEU A 90 3.19 18.62 -22.34
C LEU A 90 4.08 17.61 -21.60
N ASP A 91 5.39 17.69 -21.85
CA ASP A 91 6.39 16.85 -21.20
C ASP A 91 7.27 17.71 -20.28
N LEU A 92 7.11 17.46 -18.98
CA LEU A 92 7.79 18.19 -17.91
C LEU A 92 9.24 17.70 -17.69
N GLY A 93 9.71 16.75 -18.49
CA GLY A 93 11.01 16.10 -18.31
C GLY A 93 10.87 14.71 -17.70
N PHE A 94 9.86 13.97 -18.14
CA PHE A 94 9.52 12.68 -17.58
C PHE A 94 10.52 11.58 -17.97
N ASP A 95 10.80 10.68 -17.05
CA ASP A 95 11.27 9.33 -17.36
C ASP A 95 10.06 8.44 -17.71
N GLU A 96 10.01 7.87 -18.91
CA GLU A 96 8.87 7.07 -19.37
C GLU A 96 8.58 5.80 -18.54
N ASN A 97 9.53 5.31 -17.76
CA ASN A 97 9.41 4.06 -17.01
C ASN A 97 8.97 4.25 -15.56
N MET A 98 8.82 5.50 -15.09
CA MET A 98 8.50 5.81 -13.70
C MET A 98 7.15 6.56 -13.52
N PRO A 99 5.99 6.07 -14.01
CA PRO A 99 4.69 6.68 -13.73
C PRO A 99 4.39 6.68 -12.23
N GLY A 100 4.05 7.84 -11.65
CA GLY A 100 3.76 7.96 -10.22
C GLY A 100 4.99 8.10 -9.31
N PHE A 101 6.22 8.06 -9.81
CA PHE A 101 7.44 8.05 -8.98
C PHE A 101 8.35 9.27 -9.15
N GLN A 102 7.88 10.30 -9.85
CA GLN A 102 8.70 11.45 -10.26
C GLN A 102 7.86 12.75 -10.35
N CYS A 103 8.34 13.74 -11.11
CA CYS A 103 7.51 14.92 -11.40
C CYS A 103 6.18 14.54 -12.06
N GLU A 104 5.13 15.27 -11.71
CA GLU A 104 3.76 15.05 -12.18
C GLU A 104 3.03 16.38 -12.24
N GLY A 105 1.97 16.49 -13.05
CA GLY A 105 1.23 17.75 -13.25
C GLY A 105 -0.28 17.59 -13.10
N LEU A 106 -0.99 18.64 -12.69
CA LEU A 106 -2.44 18.75 -12.89
C LEU A 106 -2.74 19.95 -13.78
N VAL A 107 -3.41 19.70 -14.90
CA VAL A 107 -3.74 20.75 -15.87
C VAL A 107 -5.06 21.40 -15.52
N TYR A 108 -5.08 22.73 -15.51
CA TYR A 108 -6.26 23.57 -15.29
C TYR A 108 -6.49 24.50 -16.47
N ARG A 109 -7.78 24.81 -16.72
CA ARG A 109 -8.18 25.95 -17.54
C ARG A 109 -8.03 27.26 -16.75
N PRO A 110 -8.07 28.43 -17.39
CA PRO A 110 -7.92 29.73 -16.71
C PRO A 110 -9.00 30.01 -15.67
N ASP A 111 -10.17 29.36 -15.77
CA ASP A 111 -11.28 29.46 -14.83
C ASP A 111 -11.14 28.53 -13.61
N GLY A 112 -10.06 27.75 -13.53
CA GLY A 112 -9.82 26.78 -12.47
C GLY A 112 -10.46 25.42 -12.70
N THR A 113 -11.08 25.17 -13.86
CA THR A 113 -11.61 23.84 -14.19
C THR A 113 -10.47 22.84 -14.37
N PRO A 114 -10.44 21.71 -13.61
CA PRO A 114 -9.43 20.67 -13.78
C PRO A 114 -9.68 19.91 -15.09
N VAL A 115 -8.63 19.71 -15.87
CA VAL A 115 -8.70 19.00 -17.15
C VAL A 115 -8.31 17.54 -16.94
N LYS A 116 -7.02 17.30 -16.67
CA LYS A 116 -6.43 15.96 -16.44
C LYS A 116 -5.04 16.08 -15.81
N GLY A 117 -4.56 15.00 -15.21
CA GLY A 117 -3.20 14.88 -14.70
C GLY A 117 -2.18 14.48 -15.78
N LEU A 118 -0.96 15.04 -15.69
CA LEU A 118 0.19 14.70 -16.50
C LEU A 118 1.10 13.72 -15.78
N ASN A 119 1.53 12.70 -16.50
CA ASN A 119 2.56 11.74 -16.10
C ASN A 119 3.23 11.20 -17.38
N PRO A 120 4.29 10.39 -17.27
CA PRO A 120 5.07 9.94 -18.43
C PRO A 120 4.27 9.16 -19.47
N ARG A 121 3.20 8.49 -19.07
CA ARG A 121 2.29 7.71 -19.94
C ARG A 121 0.99 8.46 -20.24
N ASN A 122 0.91 9.76 -19.89
CA ASN A 122 -0.25 10.61 -20.11
C ASN A 122 0.14 12.08 -20.29
N GLN A 123 0.82 12.40 -21.40
CA GLN A 123 1.42 13.72 -21.66
C GLN A 123 0.55 14.65 -22.53
N TRP A 124 -0.57 14.16 -23.04
CA TRP A 124 -1.40 14.88 -24.01
C TRP A 124 -2.63 15.52 -23.33
N VAL A 125 -3.10 16.65 -23.85
CA VAL A 125 -4.36 17.30 -23.44
C VAL A 125 -5.17 17.62 -24.69
N ARG A 126 -6.41 17.11 -24.80
CA ARG A 126 -7.27 17.38 -25.96
C ARG A 126 -7.66 18.86 -26.02
N VAL A 127 -7.40 19.50 -27.16
CA VAL A 127 -7.84 20.87 -27.45
C VAL A 127 -9.20 20.83 -28.16
N GLY A 128 -9.33 20.02 -29.22
CA GLY A 128 -10.58 19.81 -29.93
C GLY A 128 -10.53 18.63 -30.90
N ALA A 129 -11.70 18.10 -31.22
CA ALA A 129 -11.90 16.95 -32.13
C ALA A 129 -13.31 17.04 -32.79
N PRO A 130 -13.49 17.77 -33.90
CA PRO A 130 -12.48 18.57 -34.61
C PRO A 130 -12.25 19.96 -33.98
N VAL A 131 -11.14 20.62 -34.33
CA VAL A 131 -10.91 22.06 -34.10
C VAL A 131 -11.47 22.91 -35.25
N ALA A 132 -11.76 24.17 -34.98
CA ALA A 132 -12.17 25.18 -35.95
C ALA A 132 -10.99 25.87 -36.65
N GLY A 133 -9.81 25.93 -36.02
CA GLY A 133 -8.70 26.79 -36.43
C GLY A 133 -8.80 28.17 -35.77
N GLY A 134 -7.68 28.71 -35.30
CA GLY A 134 -7.62 30.00 -34.62
C GLY A 134 -8.02 29.97 -33.14
N GLU A 135 -8.30 28.80 -32.54
CA GLU A 135 -8.60 28.73 -31.11
C GLU A 135 -7.40 29.11 -30.25
N GLU A 136 -7.64 30.00 -29.29
CA GLU A 136 -6.66 30.36 -28.27
C GLU A 136 -6.58 29.27 -27.20
N VAL A 137 -5.40 28.67 -27.06
CA VAL A 137 -5.09 27.68 -26.04
C VAL A 137 -4.41 28.39 -24.88
N ARG A 138 -5.00 28.27 -23.68
CA ARG A 138 -4.38 28.71 -22.44
C ARG A 138 -4.60 27.67 -21.35
N LEU A 139 -3.52 27.05 -20.90
CA LEU A 139 -3.50 26.02 -19.87
C LEU A 139 -2.58 26.45 -18.73
N HIS A 140 -2.92 26.03 -17.51
CA HIS A 140 -2.03 26.12 -16.35
C HIS A 140 -1.70 24.72 -15.84
N VAL A 141 -0.47 24.47 -15.42
CA VAL A 141 -0.04 23.17 -14.90
C VAL A 141 0.51 23.33 -13.49
N GLU A 142 -0.20 22.78 -12.51
CA GLU A 142 0.32 22.59 -11.14
C GLU A 142 1.29 21.40 -11.19
N ALA A 143 2.59 21.67 -11.28
CA ALA A 143 3.64 20.66 -11.40
C ALA A 143 4.34 20.41 -10.06
N ALA A 144 4.29 19.17 -9.58
CA ALA A 144 5.07 18.68 -8.44
C ALA A 144 6.44 18.19 -8.93
N SER A 145 7.53 18.60 -8.27
CA SER A 145 8.88 18.13 -8.57
C SER A 145 9.34 17.09 -7.54
N ASN A 146 8.59 15.99 -7.44
CA ASN A 146 8.94 14.86 -6.57
C ASN A 146 10.26 14.24 -7.04
N PRO A 147 11.27 14.03 -6.20
CA PRO A 147 12.49 13.34 -6.60
C PRO A 147 12.24 11.84 -6.88
N VAL A 148 13.05 11.26 -7.75
CA VAL A 148 13.11 9.80 -7.94
C VAL A 148 13.85 9.20 -6.75
N ILE A 149 13.12 8.55 -5.84
CA ILE A 149 13.69 7.90 -4.64
C ILE A 149 14.19 6.50 -4.96
N LEU A 150 13.46 5.78 -5.82
CA LEU A 150 13.81 4.45 -6.30
C LEU A 150 14.15 4.55 -7.79
N ASP A 151 15.44 4.46 -8.12
CA ASP A 151 15.95 4.52 -9.49
C ASP A 151 16.21 3.10 -10.05
N TYR A 152 16.67 2.98 -11.30
CA TYR A 152 17.03 1.71 -11.96
C TYR A 152 18.11 0.91 -11.21
N HIS A 153 18.89 1.56 -10.35
CA HIS A 153 19.75 0.91 -9.38
C HIS A 153 18.98 0.68 -8.07
N PRO A 154 18.67 -0.57 -7.70
CA PRO A 154 17.88 -0.81 -6.49
C PRO A 154 18.58 -0.30 -5.22
N PHE A 155 17.82 0.44 -4.40
CA PHE A 155 17.99 0.69 -2.96
C PHE A 155 19.37 1.19 -2.49
N LEU A 156 19.90 2.23 -3.14
CA LEU A 156 21.03 2.98 -2.58
C LEU A 156 20.54 4.00 -1.53
N PRO A 157 21.27 4.18 -0.41
CA PRO A 157 20.96 5.25 0.55
C PRO A 157 20.91 6.60 -0.14
N THR A 158 19.81 7.33 0.04
CA THR A 158 19.58 8.64 -0.58
C THR A 158 19.22 9.70 0.45
N ARG A 159 19.66 10.93 0.19
CA ARG A 159 19.29 12.12 0.98
C ARG A 159 17.99 12.77 0.50
N LEU A 160 17.37 12.24 -0.55
CA LEU A 160 16.15 12.81 -1.13
C LEU A 160 14.89 12.46 -0.33
N GLY A 161 14.93 11.46 0.55
CA GLY A 161 13.79 11.01 1.37
C GLY A 161 13.33 11.95 2.49
N ASP A 162 13.95 13.13 2.62
CA ASP A 162 13.51 14.19 3.52
C ASP A 162 13.76 15.58 2.92
N LYS A 163 12.80 16.51 3.11
CA LYS A 163 12.91 17.91 2.66
C LYS A 163 14.17 18.59 3.20
N GLU A 164 14.53 18.31 4.45
CA GLU A 164 15.66 18.95 5.14
C GLU A 164 17.01 18.51 4.55
N THR A 165 17.07 17.34 3.91
CA THR A 165 18.32 16.77 3.37
C THR A 165 18.39 16.79 1.84
N ALA A 166 17.28 17.01 1.14
CA ALA A 166 17.19 16.89 -0.32
C ALA A 166 17.87 18.05 -1.09
N GLY A 167 18.08 19.21 -0.46
CA GLY A 167 18.62 20.39 -1.12
C GLY A 167 17.63 21.07 -2.08
N SER A 168 18.11 22.00 -2.90
CA SER A 168 17.26 22.87 -3.74
C SER A 168 17.61 22.86 -5.24
N ALA A 169 18.53 22.01 -5.66
CA ALA A 169 18.97 21.96 -7.06
C ALA A 169 17.83 21.45 -7.97
N PRO A 170 17.58 22.09 -9.13
CA PRO A 170 16.59 21.62 -10.10
C PRO A 170 16.84 20.17 -10.53
N GLN A 171 15.81 19.33 -10.50
CA GLN A 171 15.90 17.89 -10.83
C GLN A 171 15.48 17.59 -12.26
N TYR A 172 14.63 18.42 -12.86
CA TYR A 172 13.97 18.13 -14.13
C TYR A 172 14.41 19.09 -15.23
N THR A 173 14.24 18.66 -16.48
CA THR A 173 14.47 19.49 -17.68
C THR A 173 13.22 19.45 -18.53
N LEU A 174 12.64 20.61 -18.85
CA LEU A 174 11.45 20.68 -19.70
C LEU A 174 11.76 20.15 -21.11
N THR A 175 11.07 19.13 -21.60
CA THR A 175 11.45 18.42 -22.85
C THR A 175 10.54 18.71 -24.03
N ARG A 176 9.23 18.92 -23.83
CA ARG A 176 8.30 19.19 -24.95
C ARG A 176 7.08 20.00 -24.51
N MET A 177 6.72 21.01 -25.29
CA MET A 177 5.56 21.88 -25.06
C MET A 177 4.99 22.34 -26.40
N ASP A 178 4.17 21.50 -27.05
CA ASP A 178 3.71 21.73 -28.41
C ASP A 178 2.18 21.59 -28.53
N LEU A 179 1.57 22.29 -29.48
CA LEU A 179 0.31 21.85 -30.09
C LEU A 179 0.63 20.91 -31.23
N ALA A 180 -0.09 19.79 -31.33
CA ALA A 180 0.12 18.80 -32.37
C ALA A 180 -1.19 18.25 -32.92
N VAL A 181 -1.20 17.96 -34.23
CA VAL A 181 -2.29 17.21 -34.87
C VAL A 181 -2.18 15.77 -34.43
N PHE A 182 -3.27 15.20 -33.89
CA PHE A 182 -3.35 13.78 -33.54
C PHE A 182 -3.98 13.00 -34.70
N ASP A 183 -3.20 12.12 -35.33
CA ASP A 183 -3.71 11.21 -36.34
C ASP A 183 -4.26 9.94 -35.69
N GLU A 184 -5.57 9.91 -35.52
CA GLU A 184 -6.26 8.76 -34.92
C GLU A 184 -6.07 7.49 -35.75
N THR A 185 -6.00 7.57 -37.08
CA THR A 185 -5.86 6.36 -37.92
C THR A 185 -4.52 5.69 -37.69
N VAL A 186 -3.44 6.49 -37.61
CA VAL A 186 -2.10 5.99 -37.27
C VAL A 186 -2.06 5.46 -35.85
N TRP A 187 -2.66 6.16 -34.88
CA TRP A 187 -2.72 5.68 -33.49
C TRP A 187 -3.45 4.33 -33.38
N GLN A 188 -4.59 4.16 -34.05
CA GLN A 188 -5.29 2.88 -34.08
C GLN A 188 -4.45 1.78 -34.74
N LEU A 189 -3.67 2.10 -35.78
CA LEU A 189 -2.72 1.15 -36.38
C LEU A 189 -1.61 0.73 -35.40
N VAL A 190 -1.09 1.66 -34.59
CA VAL A 190 -0.13 1.33 -33.52
C VAL A 190 -0.74 0.29 -32.58
N ILE A 191 -1.95 0.52 -32.07
CA ILE A 191 -2.63 -0.42 -31.16
C ILE A 191 -2.88 -1.77 -31.84
N ASP A 192 -3.35 -1.78 -33.09
CA ASP A 192 -3.63 -3.01 -33.84
C ASP A 192 -2.36 -3.87 -34.03
N LEU A 193 -1.24 -3.22 -34.39
CA LEU A 193 0.06 -3.89 -34.58
C LEU A 193 0.68 -4.36 -33.25
N GLU A 194 0.56 -3.57 -32.18
CA GLU A 194 1.02 -3.96 -30.84
C GLU A 194 0.27 -5.20 -30.35
N VAL A 195 -1.06 -5.17 -30.33
CA VAL A 195 -1.87 -6.29 -29.79
C VAL A 195 -1.61 -7.57 -30.57
N LEU A 196 -1.56 -7.50 -31.90
CA LEU A 196 -1.28 -8.68 -32.73
C LEU A 196 0.16 -9.16 -32.56
N GLY A 197 1.13 -8.26 -32.47
CA GLY A 197 2.53 -8.61 -32.22
C GLY A 197 2.74 -9.30 -30.87
N GLU A 198 2.14 -8.74 -29.81
CA GLU A 198 2.17 -9.29 -28.46
C GLU A 198 1.45 -10.65 -28.39
N LEU A 199 0.26 -10.78 -28.99
CA LEU A 199 -0.45 -12.07 -29.07
C LEU A 199 0.37 -13.11 -29.83
N MET A 200 0.92 -12.73 -30.98
CA MET A 200 1.73 -13.62 -31.82
C MET A 200 2.93 -14.19 -31.05
N ALA A 201 3.56 -13.39 -30.18
CA ALA A 201 4.67 -13.83 -29.34
C ALA A 201 4.26 -14.92 -28.33
N GLU A 202 3.02 -14.89 -27.83
CA GLU A 202 2.49 -15.81 -26.82
C GLU A 202 1.87 -17.10 -27.39
N LEU A 203 1.62 -17.16 -28.71
CA LEU A 203 1.07 -18.33 -29.38
C LEU A 203 2.15 -19.37 -29.71
N PRO A 204 1.83 -20.68 -29.75
CA PRO A 204 2.78 -21.71 -30.16
C PRO A 204 3.36 -21.44 -31.56
N GLU A 205 4.66 -21.66 -31.72
CA GLU A 205 5.38 -21.35 -32.96
C GLU A 205 4.85 -22.11 -34.17
N ASP A 206 4.31 -23.31 -33.96
CA ASP A 206 3.74 -24.19 -34.97
C ASP A 206 2.23 -24.01 -35.17
N SER A 207 1.59 -23.08 -34.44
CA SER A 207 0.14 -22.90 -34.52
C SER A 207 -0.29 -22.16 -35.79
N GLN A 208 -1.37 -22.66 -36.41
CA GLN A 208 -2.01 -22.03 -37.58
C GLN A 208 -2.32 -20.55 -37.32
N ARG A 209 -2.87 -20.25 -36.14
CA ARG A 209 -3.26 -18.89 -35.74
C ARG A 209 -2.08 -17.92 -35.72
N ARG A 210 -0.92 -18.35 -35.21
CA ARG A 210 0.30 -17.51 -35.20
C ARG A 210 0.71 -17.14 -36.63
N TYR A 211 0.71 -18.11 -37.55
CA TYR A 211 1.06 -17.87 -38.95
C TYR A 211 0.05 -16.99 -39.69
N GLU A 212 -1.25 -17.10 -39.39
CA GLU A 212 -2.27 -16.20 -39.95
C GLU A 212 -2.02 -14.75 -39.56
N ILE A 213 -1.73 -14.50 -38.27
CA ILE A 213 -1.36 -13.17 -37.76
C ILE A 213 -0.07 -12.69 -38.42
N LEU A 214 0.98 -13.51 -38.42
CA LEU A 214 2.28 -13.21 -39.02
C LEU A 214 2.13 -12.75 -40.48
N ARG A 215 1.37 -13.50 -41.30
CA ARG A 215 1.13 -13.13 -42.70
C ARG A 215 0.25 -11.90 -42.87
N ALA A 216 -0.72 -11.67 -41.97
CA ALA A 216 -1.54 -10.47 -41.99
C ALA A 216 -0.73 -9.22 -41.65
N VAL A 217 0.12 -9.30 -40.62
CA VAL A 217 1.08 -8.26 -40.26
C VAL A 217 2.04 -7.97 -41.41
N ASP A 218 2.66 -8.98 -42.02
CA ASP A 218 3.58 -8.79 -43.14
C ASP A 218 2.91 -8.03 -44.30
N ARG A 219 1.69 -8.43 -44.68
CA ARG A 219 0.89 -7.71 -45.69
C ARG A 219 0.50 -6.30 -45.27
N ALA A 220 0.24 -6.05 -43.99
CA ALA A 220 -0.03 -4.71 -43.48
C ALA A 220 1.21 -3.82 -43.60
N LEU A 221 2.39 -4.36 -43.26
CA LEU A 221 3.66 -3.67 -43.38
C LEU A 221 4.06 -3.44 -44.86
N ASP A 222 3.65 -4.30 -45.78
CA ASP A 222 3.80 -4.07 -47.24
C ASP A 222 2.86 -2.99 -47.77
N ALA A 223 1.69 -2.84 -47.16
CA ALA A 223 0.72 -1.82 -47.53
C ALA A 223 1.06 -0.42 -46.98
N LEU A 224 2.06 -0.31 -46.10
CA LEU A 224 2.58 0.96 -45.60
C LEU A 224 3.64 1.52 -46.54
N ASP A 225 3.49 2.79 -46.91
CA ASP A 225 4.62 3.58 -47.37
C ASP A 225 5.36 4.11 -46.15
N LEU A 226 6.61 3.67 -45.94
CA LEU A 226 7.40 4.10 -44.79
C LEU A 226 7.83 5.59 -44.87
N GLN A 227 7.62 6.26 -46.00
CA GLN A 227 7.80 7.70 -46.17
C GLN A 227 6.48 8.48 -46.08
N ASP A 228 5.33 7.81 -46.14
CA ASP A 228 3.99 8.38 -46.01
C ASP A 228 3.08 7.43 -45.21
N VAL A 229 3.39 7.32 -43.92
CA VAL A 229 2.65 6.44 -43.01
C VAL A 229 1.21 6.93 -42.87
N ASN A 230 1.01 8.23 -42.64
CA ASN A 230 -0.31 8.83 -42.44
C ASN A 230 -1.24 8.60 -43.65
N GLY A 231 -0.74 8.78 -44.87
CA GLY A 231 -1.52 8.57 -46.10
C GLY A 231 -1.84 7.10 -46.39
N THR A 232 -1.11 6.14 -45.81
CA THR A 232 -1.26 4.71 -46.10
C THR A 232 -1.72 3.85 -44.93
N ALA A 233 -1.83 4.40 -43.71
CA ALA A 233 -2.19 3.68 -42.50
C ALA A 233 -3.54 2.95 -42.60
N ALA A 234 -4.56 3.58 -43.20
CA ALA A 234 -5.88 2.96 -43.39
C ALA A 234 -5.78 1.64 -44.18
N ARG A 235 -5.01 1.63 -45.27
CA ARG A 235 -4.80 0.43 -46.10
C ARG A 235 -4.08 -0.68 -45.33
N ALA A 236 -3.15 -0.32 -44.46
CA ALA A 236 -2.46 -1.28 -43.61
C ALA A 236 -3.42 -1.91 -42.59
N ARG A 237 -4.28 -1.09 -41.95
CA ARG A 237 -5.30 -1.58 -41.02
C ARG A 237 -6.31 -2.53 -41.67
N GLU A 238 -6.72 -2.27 -42.91
CA GLU A 238 -7.58 -3.19 -43.68
C GLU A 238 -6.98 -4.60 -43.81
N ARG A 239 -5.65 -4.74 -43.83
CA ARG A 239 -4.98 -6.06 -43.89
C ARG A 239 -5.05 -6.82 -42.57
N LEU A 240 -5.31 -6.14 -41.46
CA LEU A 240 -5.38 -6.71 -40.11
C LEU A 240 -6.81 -7.08 -39.69
N THR A 241 -7.84 -6.52 -40.33
CA THR A 241 -9.25 -6.71 -39.95
C THR A 241 -9.65 -8.17 -39.84
N GLY A 242 -9.23 -9.03 -40.77
CA GLY A 242 -9.57 -10.46 -40.76
C GLY A 242 -9.05 -11.20 -39.53
N VAL A 243 -7.83 -10.90 -39.09
CA VAL A 243 -7.25 -11.54 -37.90
C VAL A 243 -7.76 -10.91 -36.60
N LEU A 244 -8.01 -9.59 -36.57
CA LEU A 244 -8.55 -8.91 -35.39
C LEU A 244 -10.02 -9.27 -35.08
N SER A 245 -10.80 -9.66 -36.09
CA SER A 245 -12.23 -9.99 -35.95
C SER A 245 -12.51 -11.47 -35.68
N ALA A 246 -11.48 -12.33 -35.67
CA ALA A 246 -11.65 -13.74 -35.37
C ALA A 246 -11.98 -13.94 -33.87
N PRO A 247 -13.11 -14.58 -33.52
CA PRO A 247 -13.61 -14.64 -32.15
C PRO A 247 -12.76 -15.56 -31.26
N ALA A 248 -12.64 -15.23 -29.98
CA ALA A 248 -11.98 -16.11 -29.02
C ALA A 248 -12.68 -17.46 -28.92
N VAL A 249 -11.91 -18.54 -28.76
CA VAL A 249 -12.49 -19.89 -28.64
C VAL A 249 -13.47 -19.97 -27.47
N PRO A 250 -14.54 -20.79 -27.54
CA PRO A 250 -15.58 -20.81 -26.52
C PRO A 250 -15.09 -21.16 -25.11
N SER A 251 -13.98 -21.90 -25.00
CA SER A 251 -13.32 -22.29 -23.75
C SER A 251 -12.27 -21.31 -23.26
N ALA A 252 -12.07 -20.16 -23.92
CA ALA A 252 -11.09 -19.18 -23.52
C ALA A 252 -11.34 -18.70 -22.08
N HIS A 253 -10.24 -18.43 -21.37
CA HIS A 253 -10.25 -17.76 -20.06
C HIS A 253 -10.90 -16.38 -20.20
N ARG A 254 -11.52 -15.90 -19.14
CA ARG A 254 -12.26 -14.63 -19.12
C ARG A 254 -11.67 -13.72 -18.04
N VAL A 255 -11.22 -12.55 -18.46
CA VAL A 255 -10.63 -11.53 -17.60
C VAL A 255 -11.62 -10.38 -17.48
N SER A 256 -12.07 -10.12 -16.25
CA SER A 256 -12.78 -8.90 -15.88
C SER A 256 -11.74 -7.82 -15.57
N ALA A 257 -11.51 -6.94 -16.54
CA ALA A 257 -10.68 -5.76 -16.34
C ALA A 257 -11.44 -4.76 -15.45
N VAL A 258 -10.75 -4.22 -14.45
CA VAL A 258 -11.26 -3.15 -13.60
C VAL A 258 -10.24 -2.03 -13.62
N GLY A 259 -10.63 -0.83 -14.04
CA GLY A 259 -9.74 0.32 -13.99
C GLY A 259 -9.33 0.54 -12.54
N HIS A 260 -8.03 0.62 -12.27
CA HIS A 260 -7.51 0.70 -10.92
C HIS A 260 -6.29 1.60 -10.88
N ALA A 261 -6.12 2.29 -9.75
CA ALA A 261 -4.92 3.01 -9.41
C ALA A 261 -4.69 2.81 -7.92
N HIS A 262 -3.81 1.88 -7.58
CA HIS A 262 -3.29 1.80 -6.23
C HIS A 262 -2.49 3.08 -5.97
N ILE A 263 -2.74 3.77 -4.86
CA ILE A 263 -1.99 4.97 -4.52
C ILE A 263 -1.60 4.88 -3.05
N ASP A 264 -0.31 4.81 -2.79
CA ASP A 264 0.17 4.74 -1.43
C ASP A 264 -0.12 6.04 -0.69
N SER A 265 -0.83 5.91 0.45
CA SER A 265 -1.17 7.06 1.30
C SER A 265 0.10 7.84 1.65
N ALA A 266 1.16 7.11 1.99
CA ALA A 266 2.53 7.61 2.01
C ALA A 266 3.47 6.40 1.87
N TRP A 267 4.48 6.54 1.03
CA TRP A 267 5.53 5.54 0.83
C TRP A 267 6.86 6.22 0.50
N LEU A 268 7.11 6.47 -0.79
CA LEU A 268 8.25 7.23 -1.28
C LEU A 268 7.98 8.73 -1.36
N TRP A 269 6.87 9.20 -0.79
CA TRP A 269 6.46 10.60 -0.71
C TRP A 269 5.63 10.84 0.58
N PRO A 270 5.59 12.08 1.08
CA PRO A 270 4.78 12.43 2.25
C PRO A 270 3.28 12.51 1.94
N LEU A 271 2.44 12.44 2.98
CA LEU A 271 0.96 12.50 2.88
C LEU A 271 0.45 13.69 2.04
N ARG A 272 1.09 14.85 2.19
CA ARG A 272 0.74 16.08 1.45
C ARG A 272 0.84 15.92 -0.08
N GLU A 273 1.74 15.05 -0.56
CA GLU A 273 1.87 14.79 -1.99
C GLU A 273 0.75 13.86 -2.47
N THR A 274 0.34 12.91 -1.64
CA THR A 274 -0.72 11.96 -1.99
C THR A 274 -2.04 12.67 -2.26
N VAL A 275 -2.38 13.71 -1.52
CA VAL A 275 -3.55 14.57 -1.80
C VAL A 275 -3.56 15.02 -3.27
N ARG A 276 -2.39 15.40 -3.81
CA ARG A 276 -2.23 15.83 -5.20
C ARG A 276 -2.22 14.65 -6.18
N LYS A 277 -1.60 13.53 -5.81
CA LYS A 277 -1.61 12.27 -6.59
C LYS A 277 -3.01 11.76 -6.87
N VAL A 278 -3.84 11.72 -5.82
CA VAL A 278 -5.24 11.29 -5.92
C VAL A 278 -6.00 12.27 -6.81
N ALA A 279 -5.81 13.58 -6.66
CA ALA A 279 -6.47 14.58 -7.51
C ALA A 279 -6.13 14.41 -9.00
N ARG A 280 -4.85 14.22 -9.32
CA ARG A 280 -4.38 13.99 -10.70
C ARG A 280 -4.93 12.71 -11.30
N THR A 281 -4.93 11.63 -10.52
CA THR A 281 -5.41 10.33 -10.96
C THR A 281 -6.92 10.35 -11.15
N THR A 282 -7.69 10.87 -10.20
CA THR A 282 -9.15 10.98 -10.31
C THR A 282 -9.57 11.91 -11.46
N ALA A 283 -8.83 12.98 -11.73
CA ALA A 283 -9.05 13.81 -12.92
C ALA A 283 -8.81 13.04 -14.23
N ASN A 284 -7.77 12.18 -14.28
CA ASN A 284 -7.54 11.30 -15.43
C ASN A 284 -8.68 10.30 -15.63
N MET A 285 -9.09 9.61 -14.56
CA MET A 285 -10.11 8.56 -14.66
C MET A 285 -11.48 9.14 -15.00
N THR A 286 -11.85 10.29 -14.43
CA THR A 286 -13.11 10.97 -14.79
C THR A 286 -13.11 11.47 -16.23
N ALA A 287 -11.97 11.95 -16.76
CA ALA A 287 -11.86 12.28 -18.18
C ALA A 287 -11.97 11.04 -19.08
N LEU A 288 -11.30 9.94 -18.71
CA LEU A 288 -11.36 8.69 -19.48
C LEU A 288 -12.78 8.09 -19.48
N LEU A 289 -13.51 8.18 -18.38
CA LEU A 289 -14.92 7.76 -18.29
C LEU A 289 -15.85 8.59 -19.19
N GLU A 290 -15.52 9.85 -19.47
CA GLU A 290 -16.30 10.69 -20.40
C GLU A 290 -16.09 10.24 -21.85
N ASP A 291 -14.87 9.82 -22.20
CA ASP A 291 -14.49 9.40 -23.55
C ASP A 291 -14.79 7.91 -23.85
N GLU A 292 -14.81 7.05 -22.83
CA GLU A 292 -14.88 5.59 -22.98
C GLU A 292 -16.14 5.01 -22.28
N PRO A 293 -17.23 4.73 -23.03
CA PRO A 293 -18.52 4.32 -22.45
C PRO A 293 -18.48 3.04 -21.62
N ASP A 294 -17.72 2.04 -22.07
CA ASP A 294 -17.62 0.71 -21.44
C ASP A 294 -16.66 0.70 -20.24
N PHE A 295 -15.82 1.73 -20.07
CA PHE A 295 -14.80 1.76 -19.03
C PHE A 295 -15.42 1.92 -17.63
N VAL A 296 -14.83 1.23 -16.65
CA VAL A 296 -15.17 1.35 -15.24
C VAL A 296 -13.90 1.48 -14.41
N PHE A 297 -13.95 2.29 -13.36
CA PHE A 297 -12.82 2.54 -12.48
C PHE A 297 -13.22 2.30 -11.02
N ALA A 298 -12.40 1.58 -10.25
CA ALA A 298 -12.60 1.31 -8.83
C ALA A 298 -11.51 1.97 -7.98
N MET A 299 -11.90 2.54 -6.84
CA MET A 299 -10.98 3.17 -5.89
C MET A 299 -11.37 2.82 -4.44
N SER A 300 -10.40 2.33 -3.67
CA SER A 300 -10.60 1.59 -2.41
C SER A 300 -10.63 2.46 -1.15
N GLN A 301 -9.69 3.41 -1.01
CA GLN A 301 -9.37 4.05 0.28
C GLN A 301 -10.27 5.24 0.59
N ALA A 302 -11.23 5.13 1.52
CA ALA A 302 -12.15 6.24 1.85
C ALA A 302 -11.43 7.56 2.24
N GLN A 303 -10.26 7.47 2.89
CA GLN A 303 -9.41 8.62 3.21
C GLN A 303 -9.00 9.43 1.96
N GLN A 304 -8.77 8.78 0.82
CA GLN A 304 -8.41 9.47 -0.42
C GLN A 304 -9.58 10.24 -1.01
N TRP A 305 -10.78 9.65 -0.95
CA TRP A 305 -12.02 10.36 -1.32
C TRP A 305 -12.25 11.57 -0.42
N ALA A 306 -12.03 11.42 0.90
CA ALA A 306 -12.13 12.52 1.85
C ALA A 306 -11.15 13.66 1.52
N TRP A 307 -9.90 13.34 1.15
CA TRP A 307 -8.93 14.34 0.72
C TRP A 307 -9.33 15.07 -0.57
N VAL A 308 -9.87 14.37 -1.56
CA VAL A 308 -10.36 15.03 -2.79
C VAL A 308 -11.53 15.95 -2.46
N LYS A 309 -12.48 15.49 -1.63
CA LYS A 309 -13.61 16.30 -1.17
C LYS A 309 -13.16 17.56 -0.44
N GLU A 310 -12.18 17.45 0.45
CA GLU A 310 -11.70 18.55 1.28
C GLU A 310 -10.80 19.52 0.50
N HIS A 311 -9.83 19.01 -0.25
CA HIS A 311 -8.75 19.82 -0.81
C HIS A 311 -8.88 20.13 -2.30
N ARG A 312 -9.78 19.44 -3.02
CA ARG A 312 -9.98 19.56 -4.48
C ARG A 312 -11.46 19.47 -4.85
N PRO A 313 -12.33 20.37 -4.32
CA PRO A 313 -13.77 20.34 -4.56
C PRO A 313 -14.15 20.39 -6.06
N GLU A 314 -13.31 21.02 -6.88
CA GLU A 314 -13.45 21.08 -8.34
C GLU A 314 -13.28 19.70 -9.01
N VAL A 315 -12.40 18.85 -8.49
CA VAL A 315 -12.24 17.46 -8.94
C VAL A 315 -13.34 16.57 -8.35
N TRP A 316 -13.69 16.80 -7.08
CA TRP A 316 -14.75 16.08 -6.38
C TRP A 316 -16.10 16.11 -7.09
N ALA A 317 -16.46 17.26 -7.69
CA ALA A 317 -17.70 17.40 -8.44
C ALA A 317 -17.80 16.40 -9.62
N ARG A 318 -16.68 16.17 -10.34
CA ARG A 318 -16.61 15.20 -11.45
C ARG A 318 -16.70 13.77 -10.93
N VAL A 319 -16.01 13.47 -9.82
CA VAL A 319 -16.06 12.16 -9.16
C VAL A 319 -17.50 11.82 -8.74
N ARG A 320 -18.21 12.73 -8.07
CA ARG A 320 -19.60 12.51 -7.65
C ARG A 320 -20.53 12.20 -8.82
N LYS A 321 -20.38 12.91 -9.94
CA LYS A 321 -21.13 12.63 -11.18
C LYS A 321 -20.82 11.22 -11.68
N ALA A 322 -19.55 10.87 -11.80
CA ALA A 322 -19.14 9.55 -12.30
C ALA A 322 -19.56 8.38 -11.40
N VAL A 323 -19.66 8.60 -10.09
CA VAL A 323 -20.25 7.62 -9.13
C VAL A 323 -21.76 7.48 -9.35
N ALA A 324 -22.48 8.60 -9.51
CA ALA A 324 -23.92 8.58 -9.81
C ALA A 324 -24.23 7.86 -11.15
N ASP A 325 -23.33 7.96 -12.12
CA ASP A 325 -23.39 7.24 -13.40
C ASP A 325 -23.04 5.74 -13.25
N GLY A 326 -22.60 5.29 -12.07
CA GLY A 326 -22.29 3.88 -11.76
C GLY A 326 -20.98 3.34 -12.33
N ARG A 327 -20.13 4.21 -12.90
CA ARG A 327 -18.88 3.80 -13.59
C ARG A 327 -17.60 4.16 -12.83
N PHE A 328 -17.68 5.05 -11.85
CA PHE A 328 -16.65 5.22 -10.82
C PHE A 328 -17.14 4.53 -9.55
N VAL A 329 -16.53 3.40 -9.19
CA VAL A 329 -17.00 2.48 -8.15
C VAL A 329 -16.22 2.71 -6.85
N PRO A 330 -16.88 3.12 -5.75
CA PRO A 330 -16.31 3.04 -4.42
C PRO A 330 -16.09 1.56 -4.06
N ALA A 331 -14.85 1.16 -3.78
CA ALA A 331 -14.49 -0.24 -3.50
C ALA A 331 -13.94 -0.42 -2.08
N GLY A 332 -13.89 -1.67 -1.58
CA GLY A 332 -13.10 -2.09 -0.42
C GLY A 332 -13.63 -1.74 0.98
N GLY A 333 -14.32 -0.61 1.16
CA GLY A 333 -15.05 -0.27 2.39
C GLY A 333 -14.21 0.05 3.65
N MET A 334 -12.88 0.14 3.54
CA MET A 334 -11.99 0.51 4.65
C MET A 334 -11.57 1.99 4.56
N TRP A 335 -11.18 2.57 5.71
CA TRP A 335 -10.69 3.95 5.75
C TRP A 335 -9.40 4.11 4.94
N VAL A 336 -8.45 3.18 5.12
CA VAL A 336 -7.28 3.01 4.25
C VAL A 336 -7.06 1.52 3.94
N GLU A 337 -6.25 1.22 2.92
CA GLU A 337 -5.68 -0.11 2.72
C GLU A 337 -4.63 -0.34 3.81
N SER A 338 -5.07 -0.82 4.97
CA SER A 338 -4.21 -0.91 6.15
C SER A 338 -3.28 -2.12 6.08
N ASP A 339 -2.21 -2.09 6.88
CA ASP A 339 -1.63 -3.35 7.36
C ASP A 339 -2.72 -4.15 8.08
N THR A 340 -2.64 -5.48 8.04
CA THR A 340 -3.64 -6.32 8.70
C THR A 340 -3.05 -7.23 9.78
N ASN A 341 -1.74 -7.18 10.00
CA ASN A 341 -1.07 -7.95 11.02
C ASN A 341 -1.01 -7.19 12.36
N MET A 342 -0.55 -5.95 12.35
CA MET A 342 -0.21 -5.19 13.56
C MET A 342 -1.38 -4.42 14.20
N PRO A 343 -2.32 -3.82 13.45
CA PRO A 343 -3.46 -3.13 14.07
C PRO A 343 -4.25 -4.04 15.01
N GLY A 344 -4.61 -3.52 16.17
CA GLY A 344 -5.42 -4.24 17.14
C GLY A 344 -6.84 -4.50 16.64
N SER A 345 -7.56 -5.40 17.32
CA SER A 345 -8.90 -5.84 16.93
C SER A 345 -9.89 -4.68 16.73
N GLU A 346 -9.92 -3.74 17.68
CA GLU A 346 -10.81 -2.57 17.60
C GLU A 346 -10.42 -1.66 16.43
N ALA A 347 -9.13 -1.38 16.24
CA ALA A 347 -8.68 -0.53 15.13
C ALA A 347 -9.05 -1.14 13.77
N MET A 348 -8.92 -2.47 13.61
CA MET A 348 -9.35 -3.16 12.40
C MET A 348 -10.87 -3.05 12.17
N ALA A 349 -11.69 -3.15 13.22
CA ALA A 349 -13.11 -2.87 13.11
C ALA A 349 -13.38 -1.40 12.72
N ARG A 350 -12.62 -0.46 13.28
CA ARG A 350 -12.73 0.98 12.98
C ARG A 350 -12.32 1.33 11.56
N GLN A 351 -11.38 0.60 10.93
CA GLN A 351 -11.11 0.73 9.49
C GLN A 351 -12.40 0.60 8.68
N PHE A 352 -13.20 -0.44 8.94
CA PHE A 352 -14.48 -0.64 8.27
C PHE A 352 -15.55 0.36 8.72
N VAL A 353 -15.67 0.65 10.01
CA VAL A 353 -16.69 1.59 10.51
C VAL A 353 -16.53 2.97 9.87
N HIS A 354 -15.31 3.52 9.83
CA HIS A 354 -15.08 4.83 9.23
C HIS A 354 -15.12 4.79 7.70
N GLY A 355 -14.60 3.74 7.07
CA GLY A 355 -14.65 3.57 5.61
C GLY A 355 -16.07 3.43 5.07
N LYS A 356 -16.84 2.47 5.60
CA LYS A 356 -18.24 2.25 5.20
C LYS A 356 -19.13 3.44 5.51
N ARG A 357 -18.98 4.05 6.69
CA ARG A 357 -19.76 5.27 7.03
C ARG A 357 -19.52 6.37 6.00
N PHE A 358 -18.28 6.60 5.58
CA PHE A 358 -18.00 7.61 4.56
C PHE A 358 -18.75 7.30 3.25
N PHE A 359 -18.69 6.07 2.73
CA PHE A 359 -19.37 5.73 1.48
C PHE A 359 -20.91 5.74 1.60
N LEU A 360 -21.44 5.34 2.75
CA LEU A 360 -22.87 5.45 3.06
C LEU A 360 -23.34 6.90 3.11
N ASP A 361 -22.61 7.76 3.83
CA ASP A 361 -22.98 9.16 4.02
C ASP A 361 -22.86 9.97 2.71
N GLU A 362 -21.84 9.71 1.88
CA GLU A 362 -21.60 10.45 0.63
C GLU A 362 -22.41 9.93 -0.56
N PHE A 363 -22.63 8.61 -0.63
CA PHE A 363 -23.16 7.97 -1.84
C PHE A 363 -24.33 7.01 -1.58
N GLY A 364 -24.63 6.67 -0.33
CA GLY A 364 -25.62 5.64 -0.01
C GLY A 364 -25.20 4.23 -0.46
N ILE A 365 -23.88 4.01 -0.65
CA ILE A 365 -23.31 2.75 -1.11
C ILE A 365 -22.69 2.01 0.06
N GLU A 366 -23.07 0.75 0.24
CA GLU A 366 -22.42 -0.18 1.15
C GLU A 366 -21.59 -1.20 0.36
N ASN A 367 -20.28 -1.23 0.63
CA ASN A 367 -19.36 -2.20 0.02
C ASN A 367 -19.62 -3.61 0.55
N ASP A 368 -19.63 -4.61 -0.33
CA ASP A 368 -19.78 -6.03 0.02
C ASP A 368 -18.45 -6.81 -0.07
N GLU A 369 -17.37 -6.10 -0.41
CA GLU A 369 -16.03 -6.62 -0.57
C GLU A 369 -14.98 -5.78 0.19
N ALA A 370 -13.95 -6.45 0.70
CA ALA A 370 -12.69 -5.84 1.07
C ALA A 370 -11.71 -5.87 -0.11
N TRP A 371 -10.93 -4.79 -0.29
CA TRP A 371 -9.98 -4.63 -1.40
C TRP A 371 -8.62 -4.25 -0.83
N LEU A 372 -7.70 -5.20 -0.77
CA LEU A 372 -6.40 -5.09 -0.09
C LEU A 372 -5.29 -5.71 -0.96
N PRO A 373 -4.95 -5.11 -2.12
CA PRO A 373 -4.01 -5.68 -3.06
C PRO A 373 -2.57 -5.76 -2.50
N ASP A 374 -2.13 -4.76 -1.73
CA ASP A 374 -0.71 -4.58 -1.35
C ASP A 374 -0.38 -4.89 0.11
N THR A 375 -1.33 -5.35 0.93
CA THR A 375 -1.07 -5.67 2.34
C THR A 375 -0.06 -6.82 2.52
N PHE A 376 0.90 -6.65 3.44
CA PHE A 376 1.98 -7.61 3.72
C PHE A 376 1.55 -8.80 4.61
N GLY A 377 0.63 -9.62 4.09
CA GLY A 377 0.08 -10.80 4.77
C GLY A 377 -1.21 -10.51 5.55
N PHE A 378 -1.98 -11.56 5.85
CA PHE A 378 -3.33 -11.44 6.41
C PHE A 378 -3.54 -12.32 7.64
N ALA A 379 -3.89 -11.69 8.75
CA ALA A 379 -4.16 -12.33 10.02
C ALA A 379 -5.40 -13.24 10.01
N ALA A 380 -5.33 -14.35 10.76
CA ALA A 380 -6.39 -15.37 10.79
C ALA A 380 -7.75 -14.88 11.34
N GLY A 381 -7.78 -13.77 12.08
CA GLY A 381 -9.01 -13.17 12.62
C GLY A 381 -9.78 -12.28 11.64
N LEU A 382 -9.26 -12.00 10.44
CA LEU A 382 -9.87 -11.07 9.49
C LEU A 382 -11.21 -11.52 8.90
N PRO A 383 -11.44 -12.80 8.53
CA PRO A 383 -12.71 -13.22 7.91
C PRO A 383 -13.94 -12.86 8.75
N GLN A 384 -13.89 -13.04 10.07
CA GLN A 384 -14.99 -12.66 10.96
C GLN A 384 -15.20 -11.14 11.00
N ILE A 385 -14.14 -10.33 10.92
CA ILE A 385 -14.25 -8.86 10.95
C ILE A 385 -14.85 -8.36 9.64
N ILE A 386 -14.39 -8.87 8.50
CA ILE A 386 -14.92 -8.56 7.17
C ILE A 386 -16.43 -8.87 7.14
N LYS A 387 -16.82 -10.06 7.61
CA LYS A 387 -18.23 -10.47 7.67
C LYS A 387 -19.06 -9.66 8.65
N ALA A 388 -18.54 -9.35 9.83
CA ALA A 388 -19.22 -8.51 10.81
C ALA A 388 -19.43 -7.08 10.31
N ALA A 389 -18.54 -6.60 9.43
CA ALA A 389 -18.69 -5.32 8.74
C ALA A 389 -19.70 -5.37 7.56
N GLY A 390 -20.29 -6.52 7.26
CA GLY A 390 -21.26 -6.69 6.16
C GLY A 390 -20.65 -6.99 4.80
N ALA A 391 -19.33 -7.22 4.71
CA ALA A 391 -18.68 -7.67 3.49
C ALA A 391 -18.53 -9.20 3.48
N THR A 392 -18.64 -9.85 2.34
CA THR A 392 -18.52 -11.31 2.20
C THR A 392 -17.42 -11.74 1.26
N ARG A 393 -16.74 -10.76 0.63
CA ARG A 393 -15.74 -10.96 -0.42
C ARG A 393 -14.42 -10.29 -0.06
N LEU A 394 -13.32 -10.83 -0.57
CA LEU A 394 -11.99 -10.24 -0.47
C LEU A 394 -11.26 -10.31 -1.82
N LEU A 395 -10.63 -9.20 -2.22
CA LEU A 395 -9.61 -9.17 -3.25
C LEU A 395 -8.25 -8.79 -2.64
N THR A 396 -7.20 -9.52 -3.00
CA THR A 396 -5.81 -9.24 -2.60
C THR A 396 -4.83 -9.75 -3.66
N GLN A 397 -3.58 -9.27 -3.67
CA GLN A 397 -2.55 -9.67 -4.65
C GLN A 397 -1.27 -10.23 -3.99
N LYS A 398 -0.76 -9.61 -2.92
CA LYS A 398 0.60 -9.90 -2.38
C LYS A 398 0.92 -11.35 -2.09
N ILE A 399 -0.07 -12.19 -1.79
CA ILE A 399 0.17 -13.62 -1.52
C ILE A 399 0.83 -14.33 -2.70
N SER A 400 0.62 -13.85 -3.93
CA SER A 400 1.31 -14.32 -5.15
C SER A 400 2.83 -14.08 -5.14
N TRP A 401 3.35 -13.22 -4.26
CA TRP A 401 4.77 -12.86 -4.17
C TRP A 401 5.55 -13.69 -3.15
N SER A 402 4.93 -14.71 -2.55
CA SER A 402 5.59 -15.61 -1.59
C SER A 402 6.85 -16.24 -2.20
N GLN A 403 7.99 -16.12 -1.49
CA GLN A 403 9.30 -16.50 -2.02
C GLN A 403 9.47 -18.00 -2.25
N THR A 404 8.87 -18.84 -1.38
CA THR A 404 9.11 -20.28 -1.37
C THR A 404 7.92 -21.06 -1.92
N ASN A 405 6.71 -20.78 -1.44
CA ASN A 405 5.53 -21.54 -1.80
C ASN A 405 4.56 -20.73 -2.66
N THR A 406 4.24 -21.24 -3.86
CA THR A 406 3.13 -20.73 -4.66
C THR A 406 1.80 -21.11 -4.00
N PHE A 407 0.93 -20.12 -3.78
CA PHE A 407 -0.39 -20.37 -3.21
C PHE A 407 -1.24 -21.24 -4.16
N PRO A 408 -1.98 -22.26 -3.64
CA PRO A 408 -2.57 -23.29 -4.49
C PRO A 408 -3.84 -22.86 -5.24
N HIS A 409 -4.45 -21.73 -4.90
CA HIS A 409 -5.74 -21.28 -5.44
C HIS A 409 -5.72 -19.80 -5.83
N HIS A 410 -6.50 -19.42 -6.84
CA HIS A 410 -6.83 -18.01 -7.08
C HIS A 410 -8.25 -17.68 -6.60
N THR A 411 -9.14 -18.66 -6.47
CA THR A 411 -10.53 -18.48 -6.03
C THR A 411 -10.88 -19.54 -4.99
N PHE A 412 -11.17 -19.13 -3.76
CA PHE A 412 -11.33 -20.02 -2.62
C PHE A 412 -12.18 -19.38 -1.51
N GLN A 413 -12.61 -20.19 -0.54
CA GLN A 413 -13.23 -19.73 0.69
C GLN A 413 -12.14 -19.56 1.77
N TRP A 414 -11.95 -18.34 2.26
CA TRP A 414 -11.03 -18.08 3.36
C TRP A 414 -11.75 -18.17 4.70
N GLU A 415 -11.35 -19.14 5.52
CA GLU A 415 -11.94 -19.43 6.82
C GLU A 415 -11.08 -18.87 7.97
N GLY A 416 -11.70 -18.04 8.81
CA GLY A 416 -11.08 -17.44 9.99
C GLY A 416 -11.09 -18.35 11.22
N ILE A 417 -10.54 -17.84 12.33
CA ILE A 417 -10.39 -18.58 13.59
C ILE A 417 -11.70 -19.09 14.23
N ASP A 418 -12.85 -18.50 13.85
CA ASP A 418 -14.18 -18.82 14.35
C ASP A 418 -15.01 -19.70 13.38
N GLY A 419 -14.43 -20.09 12.25
CA GLY A 419 -15.13 -20.82 11.18
C GLY A 419 -15.88 -19.92 10.19
N THR A 420 -15.84 -18.59 10.35
CA THR A 420 -16.40 -17.66 9.38
C THR A 420 -15.65 -17.73 8.06
N ARG A 421 -16.39 -17.86 6.95
CA ARG A 421 -15.84 -17.87 5.59
C ARG A 421 -16.19 -16.61 4.81
N VAL A 422 -15.21 -16.12 4.04
CA VAL A 422 -15.35 -15.07 3.02
C VAL A 422 -14.81 -15.57 1.68
N PHE A 423 -15.47 -15.20 0.58
CA PHE A 423 -15.06 -15.59 -0.77
C PHE A 423 -13.87 -14.73 -1.22
N THR A 424 -12.73 -15.35 -1.49
CA THR A 424 -11.48 -14.63 -1.75
C THR A 424 -10.98 -14.90 -3.16
N HIS A 425 -10.56 -13.83 -3.84
CA HIS A 425 -9.92 -13.90 -5.14
C HIS A 425 -8.53 -13.23 -5.16
N PHE A 426 -7.54 -13.93 -5.71
CA PHE A 426 -6.26 -13.39 -6.12
C PHE A 426 -6.22 -13.26 -7.65
N PRO A 427 -5.96 -12.08 -8.23
CA PRO A 427 -5.76 -11.95 -9.66
C PRO A 427 -4.57 -12.81 -10.15
N PRO A 428 -4.77 -13.71 -11.13
CA PRO A 428 -3.71 -14.61 -11.63
C PRO A 428 -2.67 -13.93 -12.52
N VAL A 429 -2.85 -12.63 -12.78
CA VAL A 429 -1.89 -11.80 -13.51
C VAL A 429 -0.68 -11.43 -12.63
N ASP A 430 -0.70 -11.78 -11.34
CA ASP A 430 0.38 -11.55 -10.37
C ASP A 430 0.74 -10.07 -10.12
N THR A 431 -0.15 -9.16 -10.52
CA THR A 431 -0.01 -7.71 -10.35
C THR A 431 -1.38 -7.03 -10.23
N TYR A 432 -1.44 -5.92 -9.51
CA TYR A 432 -2.60 -5.01 -9.52
C TYR A 432 -2.37 -3.78 -10.42
N ASN A 433 -1.29 -3.81 -11.21
CA ASN A 433 -0.89 -2.80 -12.18
C ASN A 433 -0.91 -3.37 -13.61
N CYS A 434 -1.94 -4.15 -13.96
CA CYS A 434 -2.02 -4.76 -15.29
C CYS A 434 -2.06 -3.67 -16.38
N SER A 435 -1.20 -3.81 -17.38
CA SER A 435 -1.05 -2.89 -18.50
C SER A 435 -1.71 -3.39 -19.79
N MET A 436 -2.50 -4.47 -19.70
CA MET A 436 -3.13 -5.14 -20.84
C MET A 436 -2.13 -5.63 -21.90
N LYS A 437 -0.90 -5.97 -21.48
CA LYS A 437 0.09 -6.58 -22.38
C LYS A 437 -0.34 -8.00 -22.73
N GLY A 438 -0.09 -8.44 -23.96
CA GLY A 438 -0.39 -9.81 -24.39
C GLY A 438 0.24 -10.87 -23.47
N SER A 439 1.47 -10.63 -22.99
CA SER A 439 2.16 -11.51 -22.04
C SER A 439 1.47 -11.58 -20.67
N GLU A 440 0.93 -10.47 -20.16
CA GLU A 440 0.18 -10.43 -18.88
C GLU A 440 -1.13 -11.19 -19.00
N ILE A 441 -1.87 -10.98 -20.10
CA ILE A 441 -3.16 -11.65 -20.33
C ILE A 441 -2.99 -13.15 -20.58
N ALA A 442 -1.95 -13.53 -21.33
CA ALA A 442 -1.59 -14.94 -21.52
C ALA A 442 -1.10 -15.58 -20.22
N HIS A 443 -0.32 -14.85 -19.41
CA HIS A 443 0.09 -15.30 -18.07
C HIS A 443 -1.10 -15.54 -17.17
N ALA A 444 -2.03 -14.58 -17.06
CA ALA A 444 -3.25 -14.72 -16.27
C ALA A 444 -4.03 -16.00 -16.60
N ALA A 445 -4.22 -16.30 -17.89
CA ALA A 445 -4.91 -17.50 -18.34
C ALA A 445 -4.13 -18.80 -18.03
N ARG A 446 -2.80 -18.80 -18.23
CA ARG A 446 -1.95 -19.98 -17.93
C ARG A 446 -1.81 -20.22 -16.44
N ASN A 447 -1.70 -19.15 -15.66
CA ASN A 447 -1.39 -19.18 -14.23
C ASN A 447 -2.60 -19.51 -13.36
N PHE A 448 -3.82 -19.20 -13.80
CA PHE A 448 -5.06 -19.49 -13.05
C PHE A 448 -5.12 -20.96 -12.59
N LYS A 449 -5.19 -21.15 -11.26
CA LYS A 449 -5.05 -22.48 -10.61
C LYS A 449 -6.36 -23.27 -10.62
N ASP A 450 -7.50 -22.61 -10.57
CA ASP A 450 -8.83 -23.25 -10.42
C ASP A 450 -9.48 -23.60 -11.78
N LYS A 451 -8.65 -23.73 -12.82
CA LYS A 451 -9.07 -24.08 -14.18
C LYS A 451 -9.70 -25.47 -14.26
N GLY A 452 -10.62 -25.64 -15.21
CA GLY A 452 -11.39 -26.88 -15.40
C GLY A 452 -12.72 -26.90 -14.65
N VAL A 453 -12.84 -26.11 -13.57
CA VAL A 453 -14.10 -25.84 -12.87
C VAL A 453 -14.49 -24.37 -13.03
N ALA A 454 -13.53 -23.45 -12.93
CA ALA A 454 -13.72 -22.02 -13.18
C ALA A 454 -12.83 -21.51 -14.33
N ARG A 455 -13.16 -20.33 -14.86
CA ARG A 455 -12.38 -19.64 -15.91
C ARG A 455 -12.53 -18.12 -15.90
N HIS A 456 -13.16 -17.52 -14.88
CA HIS A 456 -13.20 -16.08 -14.71
C HIS A 456 -12.14 -15.63 -13.70
N SER A 457 -11.39 -14.60 -14.05
CA SER A 457 -10.51 -13.89 -13.12
C SER A 457 -10.64 -12.38 -13.29
N LEU A 458 -10.22 -11.64 -12.28
CA LEU A 458 -10.15 -10.18 -12.32
C LEU A 458 -8.73 -9.73 -12.69
N ALA A 459 -8.59 -8.58 -13.36
CA ALA A 459 -7.31 -7.90 -13.56
C ALA A 459 -7.44 -6.40 -13.22
N PRO A 460 -6.88 -5.94 -12.07
CA PRO A 460 -6.80 -4.52 -11.77
C PRO A 460 -5.86 -3.85 -12.78
N THR A 461 -6.34 -2.84 -13.48
CA THR A 461 -5.72 -2.32 -14.71
C THR A 461 -5.37 -0.85 -14.59
N GLY A 462 -4.09 -0.53 -14.70
CA GLY A 462 -3.58 0.84 -14.61
C GLY A 462 -2.20 0.93 -13.98
N TRP A 463 -1.64 2.14 -13.97
CA TRP A 463 -0.45 2.46 -13.20
C TRP A 463 -0.83 2.81 -11.76
N GLY A 464 -0.38 2.00 -10.81
CA GLY A 464 -0.59 2.18 -9.37
C GLY A 464 0.69 2.58 -8.63
N ASP A 465 0.76 2.19 -7.36
CA ASP A 465 1.78 2.49 -6.34
C ASP A 465 1.87 4.00 -6.04
N GLY A 466 2.13 4.84 -7.05
CA GLY A 466 2.16 6.29 -6.94
C GLY A 466 1.08 7.05 -7.70
N GLY A 467 0.13 6.33 -8.31
CA GLY A 467 -0.95 6.87 -9.12
C GLY A 467 -0.65 6.93 -10.62
N GLY A 468 -1.60 7.48 -11.37
CA GLY A 468 -1.59 7.49 -12.84
C GLY A 468 -2.86 6.86 -13.42
N GLY A 469 -3.19 5.66 -12.96
CA GLY A 469 -4.37 4.89 -13.34
C GLY A 469 -4.32 4.33 -14.76
N THR A 470 -5.49 3.97 -15.29
CA THR A 470 -5.64 3.40 -16.64
C THR A 470 -5.39 4.46 -17.73
N THR A 471 -4.73 4.07 -18.83
CA THR A 471 -4.51 4.97 -19.99
C THR A 471 -5.43 4.63 -21.17
N ARG A 472 -5.57 5.56 -22.12
CA ARG A 472 -6.34 5.32 -23.36
C ARG A 472 -5.81 4.14 -24.17
N GLU A 473 -4.49 3.91 -24.13
CA GLU A 473 -3.83 2.78 -24.78
C GLU A 473 -4.27 1.45 -24.13
N MET A 474 -4.35 1.39 -22.79
CA MET A 474 -4.84 0.19 -22.10
C MET A 474 -6.31 -0.10 -22.44
N VAL A 475 -7.16 0.93 -22.51
CA VAL A 475 -8.57 0.78 -22.94
C VAL A 475 -8.65 0.27 -24.38
N ALA A 476 -7.85 0.84 -25.29
CA ALA A 476 -7.81 0.41 -26.68
C ALA A 476 -7.31 -1.03 -26.84
N LYS A 477 -6.30 -1.45 -26.06
CA LYS A 477 -5.85 -2.85 -26.01
C LYS A 477 -6.95 -3.77 -25.52
N ALA A 478 -7.59 -3.44 -24.39
CA ALA A 478 -8.71 -4.21 -23.86
C ALA A 478 -9.85 -4.36 -24.89
N ALA A 479 -10.14 -3.33 -25.68
CA ALA A 479 -11.12 -3.39 -26.75
C ALA A 479 -10.77 -4.42 -27.84
N ARG A 480 -9.48 -4.53 -28.23
CA ARG A 480 -9.04 -5.58 -29.18
C ARG A 480 -9.08 -6.96 -28.56
N LEU A 481 -8.83 -7.08 -27.26
CA LEU A 481 -8.81 -8.34 -26.52
C LEU A 481 -10.20 -8.82 -26.11
N ARG A 482 -11.27 -8.07 -26.43
CA ARG A 482 -12.65 -8.39 -26.05
C ARG A 482 -13.07 -9.81 -26.43
N ASP A 483 -12.76 -10.19 -27.67
CA ASP A 483 -13.12 -11.50 -28.21
C ASP A 483 -12.11 -11.91 -29.31
N LEU A 484 -10.81 -11.93 -28.99
CA LEU A 484 -9.75 -12.21 -29.97
C LEU A 484 -9.28 -13.67 -29.92
N GLU A 485 -9.36 -14.37 -31.05
CA GLU A 485 -8.87 -15.75 -31.20
C GLU A 485 -7.38 -15.87 -30.83
N GLY A 486 -7.10 -16.76 -29.88
CA GLY A 486 -5.77 -17.01 -29.34
C GLY A 486 -5.51 -16.33 -27.98
N SER A 487 -6.32 -15.34 -27.61
CA SER A 487 -6.21 -14.63 -26.32
C SER A 487 -7.31 -15.03 -25.34
N ALA A 488 -7.13 -14.67 -24.05
CA ALA A 488 -8.24 -14.60 -23.12
C ALA A 488 -9.20 -13.47 -23.52
N ARG A 489 -10.48 -13.62 -23.18
CA ARG A 489 -11.49 -12.58 -23.39
C ARG A 489 -11.38 -11.52 -22.31
N VAL A 490 -11.32 -10.25 -22.68
CA VAL A 490 -11.23 -9.14 -21.73
C VAL A 490 -12.49 -8.29 -21.77
N VAL A 491 -13.13 -8.07 -20.62
CA VAL A 491 -14.31 -7.19 -20.50
C VAL A 491 -14.14 -6.23 -19.33
N TRP A 492 -14.59 -4.98 -19.49
CA TRP A 492 -14.66 -4.02 -18.40
C TRP A 492 -15.91 -4.30 -17.57
N GLU A 493 -15.75 -4.61 -16.29
CA GLU A 493 -16.85 -4.91 -15.38
C GLU A 493 -16.55 -4.41 -13.96
N THR A 494 -17.59 -4.13 -13.17
CA THR A 494 -17.38 -3.70 -11.78
C THR A 494 -16.85 -4.87 -10.92
N PRO A 495 -16.14 -4.60 -9.81
CA PRO A 495 -15.74 -5.64 -8.86
C PRO A 495 -16.89 -6.55 -8.43
N ARG A 496 -18.06 -5.96 -8.13
CA ARG A 496 -19.30 -6.69 -7.78
C ARG A 496 -19.72 -7.66 -8.89
N ALA A 497 -19.76 -7.21 -10.14
CA ALA A 497 -20.15 -8.04 -11.27
C ALA A 497 -19.18 -9.23 -11.48
N PHE A 498 -17.88 -9.01 -11.29
CA PHE A 498 -16.90 -10.09 -11.29
C PHE A 498 -17.19 -11.12 -10.18
N PHE A 499 -17.34 -10.68 -8.93
CA PHE A 499 -17.57 -11.60 -7.82
C PHE A 499 -18.88 -12.38 -7.95
N ASP A 500 -19.96 -11.73 -8.38
CA ASP A 500 -21.25 -12.40 -8.63
C ASP A 500 -21.09 -13.53 -9.66
N ARG A 501 -20.32 -13.31 -10.74
CA ARG A 501 -20.04 -14.35 -11.75
C ARG A 501 -19.13 -15.45 -11.22
N ALA A 502 -18.07 -15.09 -10.50
CA ALA A 502 -17.09 -16.04 -9.98
C ALA A 502 -17.72 -16.99 -8.95
N GLU A 503 -18.56 -16.46 -8.05
CA GLU A 503 -19.32 -17.26 -7.08
C GLU A 503 -20.34 -18.17 -7.78
N ALA A 504 -21.04 -17.68 -8.81
CA ALA A 504 -21.98 -18.48 -9.58
C ALA A 504 -21.30 -19.59 -10.41
N GLU A 505 -20.10 -19.33 -10.92
CA GLU A 505 -19.30 -20.31 -11.67
C GLU A 505 -18.67 -21.37 -10.75
N TYR A 506 -18.25 -20.98 -9.54
CA TYR A 506 -17.56 -21.86 -8.60
C TYR A 506 -18.29 -21.96 -7.25
N PRO A 507 -19.43 -22.69 -7.18
CA PRO A 507 -20.27 -22.75 -5.98
C PRO A 507 -19.63 -23.50 -4.80
N GLU A 508 -18.66 -24.38 -5.05
CA GLU A 508 -17.94 -25.15 -4.02
C GLU A 508 -16.41 -24.92 -4.11
N PRO A 509 -15.91 -23.70 -3.81
CA PRO A 509 -14.47 -23.45 -3.82
C PRO A 509 -13.76 -24.20 -2.69
N PRO A 510 -12.45 -24.48 -2.83
CA PRO A 510 -11.63 -25.02 -1.76
C PRO A 510 -11.61 -24.06 -0.57
N VAL A 511 -11.35 -24.60 0.63
CA VAL A 511 -11.29 -23.82 1.87
C VAL A 511 -9.83 -23.68 2.31
N TRP A 512 -9.39 -22.45 2.57
CA TRP A 512 -8.14 -22.16 3.26
C TRP A 512 -8.43 -21.71 4.69
N VAL A 513 -7.90 -22.42 5.68
CA VAL A 513 -8.16 -22.16 7.10
C VAL A 513 -6.96 -21.45 7.74
N GLY A 514 -7.22 -20.35 8.45
CA GLY A 514 -6.21 -19.63 9.23
C GLY A 514 -5.63 -18.42 8.49
N GLU A 515 -4.39 -18.06 8.79
CA GLU A 515 -3.74 -16.88 8.19
C GLU A 515 -3.39 -17.09 6.70
N LEU A 516 -3.39 -16.00 5.93
CA LEU A 516 -2.70 -15.93 4.65
C LEU A 516 -1.31 -15.34 4.91
N TYR A 517 -0.38 -16.21 5.32
CA TYR A 517 0.99 -15.82 5.65
C TYR A 517 1.74 -15.43 4.37
N LEU A 518 2.26 -14.20 4.33
CA LEU A 518 3.13 -13.75 3.24
C LEU A 518 4.57 -14.19 3.54
N GLU A 519 5.15 -15.00 2.67
CA GLU A 519 6.52 -15.51 2.83
C GLU A 519 7.58 -14.49 2.37
N LEU A 520 7.34 -13.20 2.63
CA LEU A 520 8.12 -12.04 2.20
C LEU A 520 7.83 -10.87 3.15
N HIS A 521 8.69 -9.85 3.18
CA HIS A 521 8.53 -8.60 3.93
C HIS A 521 8.43 -8.78 5.45
N ARG A 522 9.22 -9.71 6.03
CA ARG A 522 9.14 -10.07 7.46
C ARG A 522 9.76 -9.01 8.41
N ALA A 523 10.70 -8.19 7.97
CA ALA A 523 11.30 -7.13 8.79
C ALA A 523 10.33 -5.98 9.05
N THR A 524 9.25 -5.88 8.28
CA THR A 524 8.16 -4.92 8.53
C THR A 524 7.54 -5.03 9.92
N LEU A 525 7.62 -6.21 10.54
CA LEU A 525 7.14 -6.46 11.90
C LEU A 525 7.98 -5.73 12.97
N THR A 526 9.22 -5.37 12.65
CA THR A 526 10.22 -4.87 13.62
C THR A 526 10.84 -3.53 13.26
N SER A 527 10.94 -3.18 11.97
CA SER A 527 11.45 -1.88 11.51
C SER A 527 10.65 -0.73 12.14
N GLN A 528 11.21 0.47 12.29
CA GLN A 528 10.50 1.66 12.81
C GLN A 528 9.73 1.40 14.13
N ALA A 529 10.39 0.80 15.13
CA ALA A 529 9.77 0.41 16.40
C ALA A 529 8.98 1.54 17.11
N ALA A 530 9.49 2.78 17.06
CA ALA A 530 8.80 3.94 17.64
C ALA A 530 7.43 4.23 16.98
N THR A 531 7.29 3.99 15.67
CA THR A 531 6.01 4.11 14.95
C THR A 531 5.02 3.05 15.45
N LYS A 532 5.47 1.80 15.60
CA LYS A 532 4.63 0.70 16.14
C LYS A 532 4.19 0.97 17.58
N GLN A 533 5.11 1.43 18.43
CA GLN A 533 4.81 1.81 19.82
C GLN A 533 3.79 2.96 19.87
N GLY A 534 3.96 3.97 19.01
CA GLY A 534 3.01 5.07 18.85
C GLY A 534 1.61 4.59 18.47
N ASN A 535 1.49 3.68 17.50
CA ASN A 535 0.22 3.07 17.13
C ASN A 535 -0.42 2.33 18.32
N ARG A 536 0.30 1.38 18.93
CA ARG A 536 -0.25 0.57 20.02
C ARG A 536 -0.65 1.41 21.23
N ARG A 537 0.15 2.44 21.56
CA ARG A 537 -0.20 3.39 22.64
C ARG A 537 -1.47 4.17 22.30
N SER A 538 -1.60 4.64 21.05
CA SER A 538 -2.78 5.37 20.60
C SER A 538 -4.04 4.51 20.63
N GLU A 539 -3.96 3.24 20.24
CA GLU A 539 -5.10 2.29 20.34
C GLU A 539 -5.55 2.09 21.80
N HIS A 540 -4.61 1.95 22.74
CA HIS A 540 -4.94 1.85 24.16
C HIS A 540 -5.55 3.14 24.71
N LEU A 541 -4.98 4.29 24.36
CA LEU A 541 -5.49 5.60 24.78
C LEU A 541 -6.88 5.88 24.21
N LEU A 542 -7.15 5.52 22.96
CA LEU A 542 -8.47 5.68 22.35
C LEU A 542 -9.53 4.86 23.09
N ARG A 543 -9.22 3.60 23.41
CA ARG A 543 -10.14 2.77 24.18
C ARG A 543 -10.39 3.34 25.57
N GLU A 544 -9.36 3.85 26.23
CA GLU A 544 -9.47 4.47 27.55
C GLU A 544 -10.27 5.79 27.50
N ALA A 545 -10.00 6.64 26.50
CA ALA A 545 -10.69 7.90 26.28
C ALA A 545 -12.19 7.66 26.01
N GLU A 546 -12.55 6.72 25.13
CA GLU A 546 -13.94 6.39 24.87
C GLU A 546 -14.65 5.83 26.10
N LEU A 547 -13.99 4.94 26.86
CA LEU A 547 -14.54 4.36 28.09
C LEU A 547 -14.87 5.45 29.12
N TRP A 548 -13.89 6.30 29.46
CA TRP A 548 -14.09 7.30 30.50
C TRP A 548 -14.96 8.45 30.04
N ALA A 549 -14.84 8.91 28.79
CA ALA A 549 -15.71 9.95 28.26
C ALA A 549 -17.17 9.50 28.19
N ALA A 550 -17.45 8.26 27.76
CA ALA A 550 -18.81 7.73 27.77
C ALA A 550 -19.34 7.59 29.21
N THR A 551 -18.52 7.11 30.13
CA THR A 551 -18.89 6.98 31.55
C THR A 551 -19.19 8.33 32.18
N ALA A 552 -18.34 9.34 31.96
CA ALA A 552 -18.55 10.70 32.42
C ALA A 552 -19.84 11.30 31.83
N ALA A 553 -20.06 11.12 30.53
CA ALA A 553 -21.27 11.63 29.88
C ALA A 553 -22.56 11.08 30.50
N VAL A 554 -22.59 9.78 30.79
CA VAL A 554 -23.76 9.14 31.41
C VAL A 554 -23.90 9.51 32.89
N ARG A 555 -22.81 9.61 33.64
CA ARG A 555 -22.84 9.73 35.11
C ARG A 555 -22.88 11.16 35.62
N THR A 556 -22.29 12.10 34.89
CA THR A 556 -22.12 13.49 35.32
C THR A 556 -22.74 14.50 34.36
N GLY A 557 -23.13 14.07 33.16
CA GLY A 557 -23.66 14.96 32.11
C GLY A 557 -22.57 15.69 31.32
N LEU A 558 -21.30 15.32 31.47
CA LEU A 558 -20.21 15.87 30.66
C LEU A 558 -20.44 15.57 29.16
N PRO A 559 -20.36 16.55 28.24
CA PRO A 559 -20.55 16.26 26.82
C PRO A 559 -19.56 15.23 26.28
N TYR A 560 -20.05 14.22 25.55
CA TYR A 560 -19.19 13.23 24.91
C TYR A 560 -18.45 13.87 23.70
N PRO A 561 -17.10 13.78 23.63
CA PRO A 561 -16.31 14.50 22.63
C PRO A 561 -16.28 13.78 21.26
N TYR A 562 -17.46 13.62 20.66
CA TYR A 562 -17.65 12.81 19.45
C TYR A 562 -16.77 13.26 18.27
N GLU A 563 -16.79 14.56 17.94
CA GLU A 563 -16.04 15.12 16.80
C GLU A 563 -14.53 14.97 16.98
N ALA A 564 -14.03 15.16 18.20
CA ALA A 564 -12.62 14.99 18.51
C ALA A 564 -12.19 13.53 18.35
N LEU A 565 -12.96 12.59 18.91
CA LEU A 565 -12.66 11.16 18.82
C LEU A 565 -12.77 10.63 17.38
N ASP A 566 -13.76 11.08 16.59
CA ASP A 566 -13.86 10.70 15.17
C ASP A 566 -12.63 11.17 14.36
N ARG A 567 -12.18 12.41 14.56
CA ARG A 567 -10.95 12.93 13.93
C ARG A 567 -9.71 12.16 14.38
N ILE A 568 -9.57 11.89 15.68
CA ILE A 568 -8.39 11.19 16.21
C ILE A 568 -8.35 9.74 15.70
N TRP A 569 -9.49 9.03 15.67
CA TRP A 569 -9.58 7.70 15.06
C TRP A 569 -9.14 7.73 13.60
N LYS A 570 -9.73 8.59 12.76
CA LYS A 570 -9.33 8.72 11.35
C LYS A 570 -7.83 9.00 11.19
N THR A 571 -7.25 9.80 12.08
CA THR A 571 -5.81 10.08 12.10
C THR A 571 -4.98 8.84 12.42
N VAL A 572 -5.35 8.07 13.46
CA VAL A 572 -4.66 6.82 13.81
C VAL A 572 -4.81 5.79 12.69
N LEU A 573 -6.01 5.60 12.14
CA LEU A 573 -6.28 4.65 11.06
C LEU A 573 -5.50 4.99 9.79
N LEU A 574 -5.34 6.27 9.45
CA LEU A 574 -4.47 6.70 8.35
C LEU A 574 -3.02 6.23 8.55
N HIS A 575 -2.50 6.34 9.77
CA HIS A 575 -1.13 5.92 10.08
C HIS A 575 -0.97 4.40 10.25
N GLN A 576 -2.05 3.63 10.09
CA GLN A 576 -2.04 2.16 9.97
C GLN A 576 -1.97 1.68 8.52
N PHE A 577 -1.82 2.60 7.56
CA PHE A 577 -1.56 2.27 6.16
C PHE A 577 -0.39 1.30 6.00
N HIS A 578 -0.46 0.39 5.02
CA HIS A 578 0.46 -0.73 4.88
C HIS A 578 1.92 -0.33 4.58
N ASP A 579 2.22 0.93 4.23
CA ASP A 579 3.63 1.39 4.18
C ASP A 579 4.08 2.32 5.30
N ILE A 580 3.13 2.85 6.08
CA ILE A 580 3.45 3.71 7.23
C ILE A 580 3.74 2.83 8.44
N LEU A 581 2.78 2.01 8.86
CA LEU A 581 2.90 1.23 10.09
C LEU A 581 3.97 0.13 9.96
N PRO A 582 4.02 -0.65 8.87
CA PRO A 582 5.12 -1.56 8.51
C PRO A 582 6.52 -0.96 8.48
N GLY A 583 6.66 0.36 8.41
CA GLY A 583 7.98 0.99 8.54
C GLY A 583 8.77 1.03 7.22
N SER A 584 8.07 0.95 6.10
CA SER A 584 8.61 0.81 4.74
C SER A 584 8.66 2.12 3.93
N SER A 585 8.36 3.25 4.56
CA SER A 585 8.40 4.58 3.93
C SER A 585 9.72 5.34 4.12
N ILE A 586 9.89 6.46 3.41
CA ILE A 586 11.01 7.39 3.57
C ILE A 586 11.07 8.04 4.97
N ALA A 587 12.23 8.60 5.31
CA ALA A 587 12.50 9.25 6.60
C ALA A 587 11.46 10.32 6.98
N TRP A 588 11.01 11.13 6.00
CA TRP A 588 9.99 12.16 6.21
C TRP A 588 8.71 11.55 6.80
N VAL A 589 8.20 10.47 6.21
CA VAL A 589 6.94 9.83 6.62
C VAL A 589 7.03 9.36 8.06
N HIS A 590 8.13 8.71 8.45
CA HIS A 590 8.30 8.22 9.83
C HIS A 590 8.49 9.35 10.84
N ARG A 591 9.16 10.45 10.46
CA ARG A 591 9.24 11.66 11.30
C ARG A 591 7.85 12.22 11.57
N GLU A 592 7.04 12.37 10.52
CA GLU A 592 5.66 12.86 10.64
C GLU A 592 4.77 11.91 11.43
N ALA A 593 4.88 10.60 11.22
CA ALA A 593 4.11 9.60 11.96
C ALA A 593 4.39 9.68 13.47
N ARG A 594 5.67 9.71 13.88
CA ARG A 594 6.05 9.86 15.30
C ARG A 594 5.54 11.16 15.90
N ALA A 595 5.70 12.28 15.18
CA ALA A 595 5.20 13.57 15.64
C ALA A 595 3.67 13.57 15.79
N THR A 596 2.96 12.90 14.88
CA THR A 596 1.49 12.78 14.90
C THR A 596 1.02 11.92 16.07
N TYR A 597 1.62 10.75 16.30
CA TYR A 597 1.29 9.94 17.48
C TYR A 597 1.56 10.69 18.79
N GLY A 598 2.62 11.49 18.86
CA GLY A 598 2.87 12.36 20.02
C GLY A 598 1.79 13.41 20.25
N ARG A 599 1.19 13.99 19.19
CA ARG A 599 0.03 14.90 19.32
C ARG A 599 -1.22 14.15 19.74
N VAL A 600 -1.52 13.03 19.08
CA VAL A 600 -2.66 12.15 19.39
C VAL A 600 -2.65 11.73 20.86
N ALA A 601 -1.49 11.32 21.39
CA ALA A 601 -1.37 10.92 22.77
C ALA A 601 -1.75 12.06 23.74
N ARG A 602 -1.24 13.28 23.51
CA ARG A 602 -1.58 14.45 24.35
C ARG A 602 -3.07 14.78 24.31
N GLU A 603 -3.67 14.81 23.12
CA GLU A 603 -5.10 15.10 22.98
C GLU A 603 -5.98 14.04 23.68
N LEU A 604 -5.59 12.77 23.61
CA LEU A 604 -6.31 11.69 24.28
C LEU A 604 -6.12 11.74 25.80
N ASP A 605 -4.90 12.02 26.28
CA ASP A 605 -4.63 12.20 27.71
C ASP A 605 -5.46 13.37 28.28
N GLU A 606 -5.60 14.48 27.55
CA GLU A 606 -6.48 15.60 27.94
C GLU A 606 -7.96 15.17 28.05
N ILE A 607 -8.46 14.38 27.09
CA ILE A 607 -9.82 13.84 27.12
C ILE A 607 -10.01 12.90 28.32
N ILE A 608 -9.05 12.00 28.55
CA ILE A 608 -9.06 11.04 29.65
C ILE A 608 -9.05 11.77 30.99
N GLU A 609 -8.11 12.70 31.19
CA GLU A 609 -8.01 13.50 32.41
C GLU A 609 -9.27 14.31 32.67
N GLY A 610 -9.85 14.93 31.64
CA GLY A 610 -11.10 15.67 31.74
C GLY A 610 -12.25 14.78 32.23
N ALA A 611 -12.40 13.59 31.66
CA ALA A 611 -13.41 12.63 32.05
C ALA A 611 -13.16 12.08 33.47
N GLN A 612 -11.92 11.72 33.80
CA GLN A 612 -11.54 11.21 35.12
C GLN A 612 -11.75 12.26 36.22
N ARG A 613 -11.40 13.53 35.99
CA ARG A 613 -11.67 14.63 36.94
C ARG A 613 -13.16 14.80 37.18
N ALA A 614 -13.97 14.77 36.12
CA ALA A 614 -15.43 14.85 36.25
C ALA A 614 -16.00 13.68 37.06
N LEU A 615 -15.47 12.47 36.88
CA LEU A 615 -15.90 11.26 37.60
C LEU A 615 -15.42 11.20 39.05
N ALA A 616 -14.18 11.63 39.32
CA ALA A 616 -13.59 11.63 40.65
C ALA A 616 -14.24 12.67 41.58
N GLY A 617 -14.66 13.81 41.02
CA GLY A 617 -15.15 14.95 41.80
C GLY A 617 -14.03 15.67 42.57
N GLU A 618 -14.42 16.50 43.54
CA GLU A 618 -13.47 17.23 44.38
C GLU A 618 -13.09 16.42 45.64
N GLY A 619 -11.79 16.34 45.95
CA GLY A 619 -11.29 15.64 47.14
C GLY A 619 -9.76 15.56 47.22
N GLY A 620 -9.25 15.04 48.34
CA GLY A 620 -7.80 14.85 48.57
C GLY A 620 -7.33 13.39 48.51
N THR A 621 -8.25 12.44 48.31
CA THR A 621 -7.92 11.01 48.25
C THR A 621 -7.40 10.63 46.88
N PRO A 622 -6.19 10.06 46.75
CA PRO A 622 -5.69 9.54 45.49
C PRO A 622 -6.52 8.35 45.00
N LEU A 623 -6.97 8.42 43.75
CA LEU A 623 -7.70 7.35 43.06
C LEU A 623 -6.90 6.88 41.84
N VAL A 624 -6.97 5.58 41.56
CA VAL A 624 -6.48 4.97 40.33
C VAL A 624 -7.67 4.48 39.54
N PHE A 625 -7.71 4.84 38.26
CA PHE A 625 -8.71 4.39 37.30
C PHE A 625 -8.20 3.15 36.56
N ASN A 626 -8.96 2.07 36.57
CA ASN A 626 -8.61 0.83 35.92
C ASN A 626 -9.42 0.65 34.62
N ALA A 627 -8.82 1.00 33.48
CA ALA A 627 -9.43 0.81 32.16
C ALA A 627 -9.39 -0.64 31.65
N ALA A 628 -8.73 -1.56 32.37
CA ALA A 628 -8.64 -2.96 31.96
C ALA A 628 -9.94 -3.74 32.25
N PRO A 629 -10.22 -4.82 31.50
CA PRO A 629 -11.39 -5.66 31.71
C PRO A 629 -11.22 -6.67 32.88
N HIS A 630 -10.18 -6.53 33.69
CA HIS A 630 -9.90 -7.36 34.88
C HIS A 630 -9.38 -6.48 36.02
N ALA A 631 -9.43 -6.98 37.25
CA ALA A 631 -8.95 -6.25 38.41
C ALA A 631 -7.43 -6.07 38.37
N ARG A 632 -6.93 -4.90 38.77
CA ARG A 632 -5.50 -4.59 38.82
C ARG A 632 -5.18 -3.76 40.06
N ALA A 633 -4.18 -4.18 40.83
CA ALA A 633 -3.77 -3.52 42.08
C ALA A 633 -4.95 -3.25 43.03
N GLY A 634 -5.85 -4.23 43.21
CA GLY A 634 -7.04 -4.10 44.06
C GLY A 634 -8.19 -3.27 43.46
N VAL A 635 -8.00 -2.62 42.31
CA VAL A 635 -9.05 -1.84 41.63
C VAL A 635 -9.83 -2.75 40.66
N PRO A 636 -11.16 -2.89 40.80
CA PRO A 636 -11.98 -3.68 39.88
C PRO A 636 -11.89 -3.21 38.42
N ALA A 637 -12.28 -4.06 37.48
CA ALA A 637 -12.34 -3.72 36.06
C ALA A 637 -13.29 -2.53 35.80
N GLY A 638 -12.85 -1.54 35.02
CA GLY A 638 -13.66 -0.36 34.69
C GLY A 638 -14.03 0.52 35.89
N ALA A 639 -13.29 0.44 37.00
CA ALA A 639 -13.57 1.17 38.23
C ALA A 639 -12.46 2.16 38.61
N ALA A 640 -12.77 3.04 39.57
CA ALA A 640 -11.79 3.91 40.22
C ALA A 640 -11.77 3.66 41.73
N ALA A 641 -10.60 3.42 42.30
CA ALA A 641 -10.42 3.19 43.73
C ALA A 641 -8.98 3.51 44.17
N THR A 642 -8.74 3.61 45.48
CA THR A 642 -7.38 3.62 46.02
C THR A 642 -6.75 2.24 45.80
N PRO A 643 -5.56 2.15 45.18
CA PRO A 643 -4.93 0.86 44.90
C PRO A 643 -4.51 0.16 46.20
N SER A 644 -4.62 -1.17 46.21
CA SER A 644 -4.13 -2.02 47.29
C SER A 644 -3.37 -3.21 46.70
N THR A 645 -2.11 -3.36 47.08
CA THR A 645 -1.28 -4.51 46.73
C THR A 645 -0.99 -5.33 47.98
N GLU A 646 -1.30 -6.63 47.93
CA GLU A 646 -0.94 -7.57 48.98
C GLU A 646 0.37 -8.29 48.64
N GLY A 647 1.18 -8.55 49.68
CA GLY A 647 2.46 -9.27 49.55
C GLY A 647 3.68 -8.36 49.44
N ARG A 648 4.85 -8.98 49.31
CA ARG A 648 6.15 -8.33 49.13
C ARG A 648 7.03 -9.17 48.22
N THR A 649 7.92 -8.51 47.48
CA THR A 649 9.02 -9.16 46.77
C THR A 649 10.28 -8.99 47.61
N GLY A 650 10.97 -10.09 47.88
CA GLY A 650 12.31 -10.08 48.47
C GLY A 650 13.37 -10.04 47.38
N LEU A 651 14.39 -9.20 47.58
CA LEU A 651 15.61 -9.16 46.79
C LEU A 651 16.80 -9.56 47.67
N THR A 652 17.46 -10.66 47.33
CA THR A 652 18.63 -11.17 48.09
C THR A 652 19.83 -11.43 47.18
N PRO A 653 21.07 -11.39 47.69
CA PRO A 653 22.23 -11.84 46.92
C PRO A 653 22.11 -13.32 46.53
N ARG A 654 22.54 -13.65 45.31
CA ARG A 654 22.60 -15.03 44.82
C ARG A 654 23.94 -15.69 45.17
N GLU A 655 23.94 -16.97 45.53
CA GLU A 655 25.16 -17.76 45.68
C GLU A 655 25.91 -17.86 44.33
N GLY A 656 27.19 -17.52 44.32
CA GLY A 656 27.98 -17.42 43.08
C GLY A 656 27.85 -16.10 42.32
N GLY A 657 27.19 -15.09 42.90
CA GLY A 657 27.08 -13.73 42.34
C GLY A 657 25.77 -13.47 41.60
N GLY A 658 25.30 -12.21 41.69
CA GLY A 658 24.01 -11.77 41.17
C GLY A 658 22.94 -11.64 42.27
N HIS A 659 21.67 -11.82 41.89
CA HIS A 659 20.50 -11.51 42.71
C HIS A 659 19.38 -12.56 42.58
N VAL A 660 18.56 -12.67 43.62
CA VAL A 660 17.35 -13.49 43.64
C VAL A 660 16.16 -12.60 43.95
N LEU A 661 15.15 -12.63 43.07
CA LEU A 661 13.83 -12.02 43.29
C LEU A 661 12.84 -13.12 43.68
N ASP A 662 12.18 -12.98 44.83
CA ASP A 662 11.20 -13.97 45.32
C ASP A 662 9.97 -13.25 45.89
N ASN A 663 8.79 -13.48 45.31
CA ASN A 663 7.53 -12.89 45.79
C ASN A 663 6.57 -13.93 46.41
N GLY A 664 7.07 -15.15 46.67
CA GLY A 664 6.28 -16.27 47.16
C GLY A 664 5.46 -17.01 46.09
N LEU A 665 5.45 -16.53 44.85
CA LEU A 665 4.82 -17.20 43.70
C LEU A 665 5.87 -17.62 42.66
N LEU A 666 6.80 -16.71 42.36
CA LEU A 666 7.95 -16.96 41.50
C LEU A 666 9.24 -16.70 42.28
N ARG A 667 10.25 -17.52 42.03
CA ARG A 667 11.65 -17.27 42.41
C ARG A 667 12.49 -17.14 41.15
N VAL A 668 13.05 -15.96 40.92
CA VAL A 668 13.86 -15.64 39.74
C VAL A 668 15.30 -15.42 40.18
N GLU A 669 16.22 -16.22 39.65
CA GLU A 669 17.65 -16.06 39.86
C GLU A 669 18.32 -15.37 38.67
N ILE A 670 19.00 -14.27 38.95
CA ILE A 670 19.76 -13.47 37.98
C ILE A 670 21.24 -13.59 38.36
N ASP A 671 22.08 -14.04 37.43
CA ASP A 671 23.51 -14.23 37.70
C ASP A 671 24.34 -12.92 37.59
N GLY A 672 25.63 -12.99 37.88
CA GLY A 672 26.55 -11.84 37.77
C GLY A 672 26.72 -11.29 36.34
N ARG A 673 26.23 -11.99 35.32
CA ARG A 673 26.17 -11.51 33.92
C ARG A 673 24.86 -10.82 33.61
N GLY A 674 23.89 -10.78 34.53
CA GLY A 674 22.55 -10.23 34.31
C GLY A 674 21.62 -11.16 33.52
N LEU A 675 21.94 -12.45 33.43
CA LEU A 675 21.12 -13.44 32.75
C LEU A 675 20.22 -14.15 33.75
N VAL A 676 19.01 -14.51 33.32
CA VAL A 676 18.07 -15.30 34.14
C VAL A 676 18.45 -16.76 34.03
N VAL A 677 18.97 -17.34 35.12
CA VAL A 677 19.46 -18.73 35.17
C VAL A 677 18.43 -19.69 35.76
N SER A 678 17.43 -19.15 36.47
CA SER A 678 16.27 -19.89 36.99
C SER A 678 15.08 -18.95 37.07
N ALA A 679 13.90 -19.44 36.67
CA ALA A 679 12.62 -18.78 36.88
C ALA A 679 11.64 -19.85 37.36
N TYR A 680 11.68 -20.10 38.66
CA TYR A 680 10.99 -21.22 39.30
C TYR A 680 9.56 -20.83 39.69
N ASP A 681 8.56 -21.58 39.21
CA ASP A 681 7.16 -21.45 39.67
C ASP A 681 6.99 -22.29 40.94
N ILE A 682 6.86 -21.59 42.07
CA ILE A 682 6.74 -22.20 43.40
C ILE A 682 5.42 -22.96 43.52
N GLY A 683 4.35 -22.49 42.89
CA GLY A 683 3.04 -23.13 42.95
C GLY A 683 2.95 -24.38 42.08
N ALA A 684 3.68 -24.41 40.96
CA ALA A 684 3.74 -25.56 40.07
C ALA A 684 4.90 -26.53 40.38
N ASP A 685 5.76 -26.19 41.34
CA ASP A 685 6.97 -26.97 41.72
C ASP A 685 7.88 -27.24 40.50
N ARG A 686 8.07 -26.23 39.64
CA ARG A 686 8.66 -26.41 38.31
C ARG A 686 9.63 -25.29 37.92
N GLU A 687 10.78 -25.71 37.37
CA GLU A 687 11.68 -24.82 36.64
C GLU A 687 11.12 -24.52 35.24
N THR A 688 11.15 -23.26 34.83
CA THR A 688 10.64 -22.84 33.51
C THR A 688 11.75 -22.62 32.49
N ILE A 689 13.00 -22.49 32.92
CA ILE A 689 14.16 -22.37 32.03
C ILE A 689 14.73 -23.74 31.70
N ALA A 690 15.02 -23.98 30.41
CA ALA A 690 15.56 -25.25 29.95
C ALA A 690 16.89 -25.60 30.65
N PRO A 691 17.13 -26.89 31.00
CA PRO A 691 18.34 -27.30 31.71
C PRO A 691 19.65 -26.82 31.03
N GLY A 692 20.51 -26.16 31.80
CA GLY A 692 21.80 -25.65 31.34
C GLY A 692 21.72 -24.44 30.40
N ARG A 693 20.54 -23.83 30.23
CA ARG A 693 20.33 -22.64 29.41
C ARG A 693 20.08 -21.41 30.29
N THR A 694 20.10 -20.24 29.68
CA THR A 694 19.82 -18.96 30.34
C THR A 694 18.86 -18.11 29.51
N ALA A 695 17.92 -17.46 30.17
CA ALA A 695 16.99 -16.49 29.59
C ALA A 695 17.49 -15.05 29.80
N ASN A 696 16.72 -14.07 29.31
CA ASN A 696 17.14 -12.67 29.23
C ASN A 696 18.46 -12.49 28.45
N LEU A 697 18.67 -13.31 27.41
CA LEU A 697 19.88 -13.26 26.60
C LEU A 697 19.65 -12.40 25.37
N LEU A 698 20.31 -11.24 25.33
CA LEU A 698 20.31 -10.40 24.13
C LEU A 698 21.23 -11.01 23.07
N GLN A 699 20.73 -11.07 21.84
CA GLN A 699 21.41 -11.66 20.69
C GLN A 699 21.45 -10.64 19.55
N LEU A 700 22.65 -10.38 19.05
CA LEU A 700 22.87 -9.51 17.90
C LEU A 700 23.08 -10.35 16.65
N HIS A 701 22.30 -10.08 15.61
CA HIS A 701 22.37 -10.74 14.31
C HIS A 701 22.77 -9.74 13.22
N PRO A 702 23.43 -10.18 12.14
CA PRO A 702 23.54 -9.38 10.93
C PRO A 702 22.15 -9.22 10.30
N ASP A 703 21.86 -8.03 9.77
CA ASP A 703 20.61 -7.73 9.06
C ASP A 703 20.93 -7.09 7.72
N PHE A 704 21.09 -7.94 6.72
CA PHE A 704 21.38 -7.52 5.36
C PHE A 704 20.69 -8.51 4.41
N PRO A 705 19.40 -8.27 4.09
CA PRO A 705 18.64 -9.15 3.21
C PRO A 705 19.13 -9.05 1.76
N ASN A 706 18.66 -9.97 0.90
CA ASN A 706 19.00 -9.97 -0.51
C ASN A 706 18.52 -8.70 -1.24
N MET A 707 17.35 -8.18 -0.86
CA MET A 707 16.75 -6.94 -1.33
C MET A 707 15.86 -6.36 -0.23
N TRP A 708 15.55 -5.06 -0.33
CA TRP A 708 14.55 -4.36 0.49
C TRP A 708 14.84 -4.32 2.00
N ASP A 709 15.93 -3.67 2.41
CA ASP A 709 16.43 -3.59 3.79
C ASP A 709 15.38 -3.28 4.88
N ALA A 710 14.37 -2.45 4.58
CA ALA A 710 13.33 -2.09 5.56
C ALA A 710 12.14 -3.06 5.58
N TRP A 711 11.97 -3.87 4.53
CA TRP A 711 10.87 -4.83 4.42
C TRP A 711 11.31 -6.23 4.79
N ASP A 712 12.46 -6.69 4.31
CA ASP A 712 12.86 -8.09 4.34
C ASP A 712 13.83 -8.41 5.46
N VAL A 713 13.68 -9.64 5.96
CA VAL A 713 14.72 -10.35 6.68
C VAL A 713 14.74 -11.76 6.13
N ASP A 714 15.91 -12.21 5.68
CA ASP A 714 16.11 -13.53 5.10
C ASP A 714 16.56 -14.54 6.16
N GLU A 715 16.15 -15.80 6.02
CA GLU A 715 16.40 -16.87 7.01
C GLU A 715 17.87 -16.99 7.47
N PHE A 716 18.82 -16.69 6.58
CA PHE A 716 20.25 -16.81 6.87
C PHE A 716 20.76 -15.83 7.93
N TYR A 717 19.98 -14.80 8.33
CA TYR A 717 20.32 -13.94 9.47
C TYR A 717 20.57 -14.76 10.76
N ARG A 718 19.92 -15.93 10.87
CA ARG A 718 20.05 -16.86 12.00
C ARG A 718 21.36 -17.63 12.03
N ASN A 719 22.10 -17.69 10.92
CA ASN A 719 23.33 -18.47 10.80
C ASN A 719 24.49 -17.86 11.59
N THR A 720 24.42 -16.55 11.88
CA THR A 720 25.43 -15.83 12.66
C THR A 720 24.75 -15.12 13.82
N VAL A 721 25.15 -15.44 15.04
CA VAL A 721 24.58 -14.85 16.27
C VAL A 721 25.71 -14.45 17.20
N THR A 722 25.63 -13.23 17.74
CA THR A 722 26.53 -12.78 18.82
C THR A 722 25.73 -12.64 20.11
N ASP A 723 26.01 -13.53 21.06
CA ASP A 723 25.40 -13.50 22.40
C ASP A 723 26.02 -12.36 23.24
N LEU A 724 25.19 -11.44 23.73
CA LEU A 724 25.62 -10.30 24.53
C LEU A 724 25.64 -10.64 26.03
N THR A 725 26.61 -11.44 26.46
CA THR A 725 26.71 -11.91 27.85
C THR A 725 27.45 -10.95 28.78
N GLY A 726 28.27 -10.05 28.24
CA GLY A 726 28.99 -9.05 29.03
C GLY A 726 28.02 -8.03 29.63
N ALA A 727 28.17 -7.72 30.92
CA ALA A 727 27.44 -6.65 31.58
C ALA A 727 28.42 -5.62 32.12
N ASP A 728 28.14 -4.34 31.90
CA ASP A 728 28.87 -3.22 32.50
C ASP A 728 28.53 -3.11 33.99
N SER A 729 27.27 -3.40 34.33
CA SER A 729 26.81 -3.46 35.72
C SER A 729 25.55 -4.33 35.87
N VAL A 730 25.44 -4.97 37.04
CA VAL A 730 24.26 -5.68 37.52
C VAL A 730 24.05 -5.24 38.95
N THR A 731 22.98 -4.48 39.21
CA THR A 731 22.77 -3.81 40.49
C THR A 731 21.31 -3.91 40.94
N PRO A 732 21.03 -3.95 42.26
CA PRO A 732 19.68 -3.78 42.78
C PRO A 732 19.03 -2.49 42.28
N GLY A 733 17.74 -2.55 41.93
CA GLY A 733 16.93 -1.35 41.74
C GLY A 733 16.58 -0.67 43.06
N GLU A 734 16.20 0.61 43.00
CA GLU A 734 15.88 1.42 44.18
C GLU A 734 14.59 0.97 44.90
N ASP A 735 13.72 0.25 44.21
CA ASP A 735 12.45 -0.26 44.73
C ASP A 735 12.59 -1.53 45.60
N GLY A 736 13.78 -2.13 45.64
CA GLY A 736 14.04 -3.40 46.33
C GLY A 736 13.31 -4.61 45.73
N ALA A 737 12.71 -4.46 44.55
CA ALA A 737 11.94 -5.50 43.86
C ALA A 737 12.35 -5.68 42.39
N SER A 738 13.46 -5.03 42.00
CA SER A 738 14.01 -5.08 40.65
C SER A 738 15.53 -5.19 40.62
N VAL A 739 16.06 -5.57 39.47
CA VAL A 739 17.49 -5.63 39.16
C VAL A 739 17.74 -4.86 37.88
N ARG A 740 18.64 -3.89 37.94
CA ARG A 740 19.10 -3.06 36.82
C ARG A 740 20.37 -3.64 36.21
N ILE A 741 20.34 -3.87 34.90
CA ILE A 741 21.43 -4.42 34.10
C ILE A 741 21.79 -3.41 33.02
N VAL A 742 23.09 -3.12 32.85
CA VAL A 742 23.59 -2.26 31.79
C VAL A 742 24.60 -3.05 30.96
N ARG A 743 24.50 -2.98 29.63
CA ARG A 743 25.47 -3.56 28.70
C ARG A 743 25.82 -2.57 27.59
N SER A 744 27.07 -2.57 27.17
CA SER A 744 27.55 -1.86 25.99
C SER A 744 27.98 -2.88 24.94
N PHE A 745 27.65 -2.62 23.67
CA PHE A 745 28.02 -3.48 22.54
C PHE A 745 28.13 -2.62 21.29
N GLY A 746 29.16 -2.84 20.46
CA GLY A 746 29.40 -2.00 19.29
C GLY A 746 29.51 -0.52 19.69
N SER A 747 28.65 0.32 19.12
CA SER A 747 28.45 1.73 19.47
C SER A 747 27.16 1.99 20.23
N SER A 748 26.49 0.93 20.69
CA SER A 748 25.17 0.96 21.31
C SER A 748 25.23 0.57 22.79
N ARG A 749 24.19 0.95 23.52
CA ARG A 749 24.04 0.63 24.94
C ARG A 749 22.61 0.20 25.25
N VAL A 750 22.47 -0.83 26.08
CA VAL A 750 21.18 -1.31 26.57
C VAL A 750 21.12 -1.24 28.08
N THR A 751 19.98 -0.80 28.58
CA THR A 751 19.62 -0.84 29.99
C THR A 751 18.38 -1.73 30.12
N GLN A 752 18.44 -2.75 30.96
CA GLN A 752 17.29 -3.58 31.31
C GLN A 752 16.97 -3.45 32.79
N VAL A 753 15.68 -3.37 33.13
CA VAL A 753 15.19 -3.44 34.52
C VAL A 753 14.26 -4.64 34.63
N LEU A 754 14.72 -5.66 35.35
CA LEU A 754 13.98 -6.90 35.61
C LEU A 754 13.25 -6.74 36.95
N SER A 755 11.92 -6.70 36.92
CA SER A 755 11.08 -6.43 38.10
C SER A 755 10.11 -7.57 38.36
N LEU A 756 9.99 -7.98 39.63
CA LEU A 756 9.00 -8.96 40.07
C LEU A 756 8.07 -8.29 41.09
N ALA A 757 6.85 -7.96 40.68
CA ALA A 757 5.89 -7.31 41.56
C ALA A 757 5.27 -8.30 42.57
N ALA A 758 4.86 -7.81 43.74
CA ALA A 758 4.14 -8.61 44.72
C ALA A 758 2.81 -9.12 44.16
N GLY A 759 2.48 -10.40 44.41
CA GLY A 759 1.23 -11.02 43.99
C GLY A 759 1.12 -11.34 42.49
N GLU A 760 2.17 -11.10 41.71
CA GLU A 760 2.18 -11.28 40.25
C GLU A 760 2.98 -12.53 39.85
N ARG A 761 2.48 -13.31 38.88
CA ARG A 761 3.15 -14.50 38.31
C ARG A 761 3.91 -14.17 37.02
N ARG A 762 4.53 -13.00 36.96
CA ARG A 762 5.30 -12.56 35.77
C ARG A 762 6.53 -11.78 36.19
N LEU A 763 7.64 -12.06 35.51
CA LEU A 763 8.81 -11.19 35.49
C LEU A 763 8.59 -10.12 34.42
N VAL A 764 8.70 -8.85 34.79
CA VAL A 764 8.61 -7.72 33.85
C VAL A 764 10.01 -7.29 33.47
N LEU A 765 10.26 -7.14 32.17
CA LEU A 765 11.52 -6.65 31.63
C LEU A 765 11.25 -5.33 30.93
N ASP A 766 11.70 -4.24 31.53
CA ASP A 766 11.78 -2.94 30.87
C ASP A 766 13.14 -2.84 30.16
N THR A 767 13.17 -2.49 28.88
CA THR A 767 14.39 -2.45 28.07
C THR A 767 14.47 -1.14 27.31
N GLU A 768 15.49 -0.34 27.63
CA GLU A 768 15.84 0.90 26.94
C GLU A 768 17.12 0.66 26.15
N VAL A 769 17.09 0.98 24.85
CA VAL A 769 18.21 0.78 23.94
C VAL A 769 18.59 2.13 23.32
N ASP A 770 19.81 2.57 23.60
CA ASP A 770 20.48 3.63 22.84
C ASP A 770 21.17 2.98 21.65
N TRP A 771 20.48 2.99 20.50
CA TRP A 771 20.81 2.17 19.34
C TRP A 771 21.54 2.97 18.25
N HIS A 772 22.76 2.54 17.95
CA HIS A 772 23.64 3.14 16.93
C HIS A 772 24.24 2.13 15.95
N GLU A 773 23.81 0.86 16.01
CA GLU A 773 24.23 -0.12 15.00
C GLU A 773 23.54 0.11 13.65
N THR A 774 24.21 -0.34 12.58
CA THR A 774 23.71 -0.34 11.20
C THR A 774 23.69 -1.77 10.69
N GLU A 775 22.64 -2.16 9.96
CA GLU A 775 22.49 -3.52 9.40
C GLU A 775 22.63 -4.62 10.49
N LYS A 776 21.96 -4.39 11.63
CA LYS A 776 21.91 -5.32 12.76
C LYS A 776 20.49 -5.51 13.26
N PHE A 777 20.24 -6.71 13.78
CA PHE A 777 18.98 -7.10 14.40
C PHE A 777 19.23 -7.53 15.84
N LEU A 778 18.56 -6.89 16.81
CA LEU A 778 18.66 -7.24 18.22
C LEU A 778 17.45 -8.06 18.67
N LYS A 779 17.69 -9.25 19.20
CA LYS A 779 16.67 -10.16 19.73
C LYS A 779 16.90 -10.46 21.21
N LEU A 780 15.83 -10.83 21.92
CA LEU A 780 15.88 -11.29 23.30
C LEU A 780 15.40 -12.74 23.39
N ALA A 781 16.27 -13.64 23.82
CA ALA A 781 16.02 -15.09 23.82
C ALA A 781 15.60 -15.64 25.19
N PHE A 782 14.61 -16.55 25.15
CA PHE A 782 14.07 -17.27 26.31
C PHE A 782 13.98 -18.78 25.99
N PRO A 783 15.02 -19.57 26.32
CA PRO A 783 14.98 -21.02 26.17
C PRO A 783 14.14 -21.63 27.30
N LEU A 784 12.85 -21.81 27.05
CA LEU A 784 11.91 -22.38 28.02
C LEU A 784 11.99 -23.91 28.06
N ASP A 785 11.78 -24.52 29.23
CA ASP A 785 11.66 -25.97 29.41
C ASP A 785 10.26 -26.46 28.98
N VAL A 786 9.90 -26.20 27.72
CA VAL A 786 8.58 -26.52 27.14
C VAL A 786 8.78 -27.26 25.83
N HIS A 787 8.22 -28.47 25.75
CA HIS A 787 8.16 -29.24 24.52
C HIS A 787 6.70 -29.31 24.04
N ALA A 788 6.37 -28.56 22.99
CA ALA A 788 5.04 -28.49 22.39
C ALA A 788 5.14 -28.49 20.87
N GLU A 789 4.18 -29.11 20.19
CA GLU A 789 4.12 -29.17 18.71
C GLU A 789 3.66 -27.84 18.08
N ARG A 790 3.02 -26.98 18.88
CA ARG A 790 2.46 -25.69 18.46
C ARG A 790 2.49 -24.68 19.60
N TYR A 791 2.51 -23.40 19.24
CA TYR A 791 2.35 -22.28 20.16
C TYR A 791 1.13 -21.44 19.79
N ALA A 792 0.54 -20.76 20.77
CA ALA A 792 -0.66 -19.96 20.60
C ALA A 792 -0.32 -18.47 20.67
N SER A 793 -0.45 -17.77 19.56
CA SER A 793 -0.18 -16.33 19.47
C SER A 793 -1.46 -15.54 19.35
N GLU A 794 -1.50 -14.38 20.02
CA GLU A 794 -2.62 -13.46 19.88
C GLU A 794 -2.72 -12.88 18.46
N THR A 795 -3.95 -12.86 17.94
CA THR A 795 -4.37 -12.19 16.71
C THR A 795 -5.65 -11.39 16.98
N GLN A 796 -6.20 -10.69 15.98
CA GLN A 796 -7.42 -9.92 16.17
C GLN A 796 -8.57 -10.81 16.68
N PHE A 797 -9.17 -10.39 17.79
CA PHE A 797 -10.29 -11.03 18.49
C PHE A 797 -10.07 -12.50 18.94
N GLY A 798 -8.83 -12.98 18.99
CA GLY A 798 -8.56 -14.34 19.46
C GLY A 798 -7.09 -14.73 19.44
N HIS A 799 -6.83 -16.01 19.26
CA HIS A 799 -5.47 -16.54 19.09
C HIS A 799 -5.46 -17.57 17.97
N PHE A 800 -4.28 -17.77 17.39
CA PHE A 800 -4.03 -18.75 16.34
C PHE A 800 -2.85 -19.63 16.72
N ASN A 801 -2.92 -20.92 16.35
CA ASN A 801 -1.85 -21.86 16.63
C ASN A 801 -0.90 -21.96 15.44
N ARG A 802 0.39 -21.81 15.69
CA ARG A 802 1.45 -22.05 14.69
C ARG A 802 2.35 -23.20 15.13
N PRO A 803 2.90 -23.99 14.19
CA PRO A 803 3.81 -25.07 14.52
C PRO A 803 5.13 -24.54 15.09
N THR A 804 5.74 -25.31 15.98
CA THR A 804 7.09 -25.05 16.53
C THR A 804 8.20 -25.78 15.76
N HIS A 805 7.83 -26.60 14.78
CA HIS A 805 8.71 -27.37 13.90
C HIS A 805 8.65 -26.88 12.46
N THR A 806 9.57 -27.36 11.62
CA THR A 806 9.76 -26.95 10.22
C THR A 806 9.76 -28.15 9.27
N ASN A 807 8.74 -29.02 9.35
CA ASN A 807 8.68 -30.29 8.61
C ASN A 807 8.33 -30.07 7.13
N THR A 808 7.56 -29.02 6.83
CA THR A 808 7.21 -28.65 5.45
C THR A 808 7.80 -27.28 5.08
N SER A 809 7.85 -26.98 3.78
CA SER A 809 8.27 -25.65 3.29
C SER A 809 7.40 -24.53 3.84
N TRP A 810 6.09 -24.75 4.00
CA TRP A 810 5.16 -23.78 4.60
C TRP A 810 5.46 -23.49 6.07
N GLU A 811 5.96 -24.49 6.81
CA GLU A 811 6.34 -24.33 8.21
C GLU A 811 7.71 -23.67 8.34
N ALA A 812 8.68 -24.09 7.51
CA ALA A 812 10.00 -23.48 7.45
C ALA A 812 9.94 -21.98 7.10
N ALA A 813 9.02 -21.57 6.23
CA ALA A 813 8.83 -20.18 5.83
C ALA A 813 8.39 -19.25 6.97
N ARG A 814 7.85 -19.79 8.08
CA ARG A 814 7.34 -19.04 9.25
C ARG A 814 8.39 -18.85 10.35
N PHE A 815 9.62 -18.53 9.97
CA PHE A 815 10.69 -18.29 10.93
C PHE A 815 10.58 -16.96 11.70
N GLU A 816 9.83 -16.00 11.16
CA GLU A 816 9.31 -14.83 11.88
C GLU A 816 7.79 -14.81 11.71
N ALA A 817 7.06 -14.39 12.74
CA ALA A 817 5.61 -14.25 12.68
C ALA A 817 5.13 -13.05 13.50
N CYS A 818 4.02 -12.45 13.08
CA CYS A 818 3.37 -11.40 13.85
C CYS A 818 2.63 -11.99 15.06
N ASN A 819 2.83 -11.36 16.22
CA ASN A 819 2.16 -11.67 17.48
C ASN A 819 1.73 -10.34 18.13
N HIS A 820 0.49 -10.22 18.61
CA HIS A 820 0.00 -8.96 19.18
C HIS A 820 0.60 -8.66 20.55
N ARG A 821 0.14 -9.36 21.61
CA ARG A 821 0.63 -9.13 22.99
C ARG A 821 1.26 -10.35 23.64
N PHE A 822 0.98 -11.56 23.15
CA PHE A 822 1.53 -12.81 23.70
C PHE A 822 1.76 -13.87 22.62
N VAL A 823 2.64 -14.83 22.95
CA VAL A 823 3.04 -16.02 22.18
C VAL A 823 3.20 -17.22 23.11
#